data_AF-A0A7L0RUX0-F1
#
_entry.id   AF-A0A7L0RUX0-F1
#
_cell.length_a   1.000
_cell.length_b   1.000
_cell.length_c   1.000
_cell.angle_alpha   90.00
_cell.angle_beta   90.00
_cell.angle_gamma   90.00
#
_symmetry.space_group_name_H-M   'P 1'
#
loop_
_entity.id
_entity.type
_entity.pdbx_description
1 polymer ?
#
loop_
_entity_poly.entity_id
_entity_poly.type
_entity_poly.pdbx_seq_one_letter_code
_entity_poly.pdbx_strand_id
1 'polypeptide(L)'
;MNEPYYEVVQDFYISDLKKPTLKEVNEWPCTGRSSSSSGVSFFCLSLLSLIGSLLGHPQCLDYGPPFQPPFHLEFCSAYENFGCCDQERDNNIAAKYWDIMDYIDPRGHKRCGTYIKDILCQECSPYAAHLYDAENPQTPLRNLPGLCFDYCSEFHLNCHSAISLLTSDKHIQECCETNRTCFCNLLHLHDEDYCFPNVLKNTALNRNLGSVVEGHKGCLQLCLMEVANGLRNPVLMVHANDHTHRMFIAEQVGVIWVYLPDGNRLEEPFLDIKSIVLATPWIGDERGFLGMAFHPKYKYNGKFYIYYSYMDKNRVEKIRISELRVLASDANKADPHSERILLELEEPAANHNGGQLLFGVDGYMYLFTGDGGKAGDPFGKSGNAQNKSTLLGKVLRIDVDGESPDGKPYRIPPDNPFVSDPKACPEVYAYGVRNMWRCAVDRGDPVTKKGRGRIFCGDVGQNRFEEIDIVVKGGNYGWRAKEGFECYDTKLCHNSSLDDILPIFAYGRSVGKSVTGGYVYRGCESPNLNGLYIFGDFMNGRLMALQEDKTNKWKKQDICIDSTRACAFPGMTGSYSKFIISFAEDEAGELYFMSTSYPSAYAPHGSLYKFIDPARRAPPRKCKYKPVPVKTKSKRIPFVPRAKTVLELLNEPSTTKPPKKSSTPTAAIPTVSSKEAKKMPFTKTKASTVKTASSGKKRQKIKAEVKPHKLKQEEKVAPISRTTPAPPLPKKKSSHLTRTKKLLPKKGALAKEKLEKRRKEGR
;
A
#
# COMPACT_ATOMS: atom_id res chain seq x y z
N MET A 1 -40.01 -13.15 -19.10
CA MET A 1 -40.38 -12.11 -18.11
C MET A 1 -39.08 -11.70 -17.50
N ASN A 2 -38.57 -10.52 -17.85
CA ASN A 2 -37.21 -10.11 -17.54
C ASN A 2 -37.31 -8.77 -16.79
N GLU A 3 -36.41 -8.58 -15.82
CA GLU A 3 -36.26 -7.36 -15.02
C GLU A 3 -37.45 -7.01 -14.08
N PRO A 4 -37.23 -6.17 -13.04
CA PRO A 4 -36.02 -5.38 -12.74
C PRO A 4 -35.03 -6.03 -11.76
N TYR A 5 -33.73 -5.87 -12.07
CA TYR A 5 -32.64 -5.88 -11.09
C TYR A 5 -31.45 -4.97 -11.51
N TYR A 6 -31.54 -4.30 -12.67
CA TYR A 6 -30.45 -3.49 -13.23
C TYR A 6 -30.28 -2.12 -12.54
N GLU A 7 -31.37 -1.54 -12.00
CA GLU A 7 -31.35 -0.23 -11.32
C GLU A 7 -30.36 -0.21 -10.14
N VAL A 8 -30.33 -1.27 -9.32
CA VAL A 8 -29.50 -1.33 -8.09
C VAL A 8 -28.00 -1.24 -8.38
N VAL A 9 -27.53 -1.75 -9.53
CA VAL A 9 -26.11 -1.64 -9.93
C VAL A 9 -25.83 -0.27 -10.54
N GLN A 10 -26.75 0.30 -11.32
CA GLN A 10 -26.57 1.62 -11.91
C GLN A 10 -26.61 2.75 -10.87
N ASP A 11 -27.51 2.70 -9.88
CA ASP A 11 -27.64 3.72 -8.84
C ASP A 11 -26.34 3.90 -8.02
N PHE A 12 -25.58 2.82 -7.81
CA PHE A 12 -24.30 2.88 -7.09
C PHE A 12 -23.14 3.52 -7.89
N TYR A 13 -23.25 3.64 -9.22
CA TYR A 13 -22.24 4.24 -10.09
C TYR A 13 -22.63 5.60 -10.70
N ILE A 14 -23.93 5.91 -10.79
CA ILE A 14 -24.43 7.11 -11.50
C ILE A 14 -24.61 8.33 -10.57
N SER A 15 -24.78 8.13 -9.25
CA SER A 15 -25.20 9.20 -8.31
C SER A 15 -24.31 10.45 -8.28
N ASP A 16 -23.01 10.31 -8.54
CA ASP A 16 -22.02 11.39 -8.42
C ASP A 16 -21.79 12.21 -9.71
N LEU A 17 -22.35 11.81 -10.87
CA LEU A 17 -21.91 12.29 -12.20
C LEU A 17 -22.87 13.30 -12.87
N LYS A 18 -23.03 14.49 -12.28
CA LYS A 18 -23.65 15.65 -12.96
C LYS A 18 -22.63 16.47 -13.76
N LYS A 19 -22.61 16.30 -15.08
CA LYS A 19 -21.85 17.18 -16.00
C LYS A 19 -22.53 18.56 -16.15
N PRO A 20 -21.77 19.66 -16.20
CA PRO A 20 -22.27 20.93 -16.72
C PRO A 20 -22.38 20.90 -18.25
N THR A 21 -23.29 21.66 -18.82
CA THR A 21 -23.48 21.81 -20.28
C THR A 21 -22.52 22.85 -20.87
N LEU A 22 -22.13 22.66 -22.13
CA LEU A 22 -21.46 23.71 -22.91
C LEU A 22 -22.40 24.88 -23.18
N LYS A 23 -21.83 26.08 -23.34
CA LYS A 23 -22.45 27.23 -24.01
C LYS A 23 -21.55 27.72 -25.14
N GLU A 24 -22.15 28.40 -26.12
CA GLU A 24 -21.50 28.69 -27.39
C GLU A 24 -20.33 29.68 -27.29
N VAL A 25 -19.41 29.56 -28.24
CA VAL A 25 -18.37 30.54 -28.54
C VAL A 25 -18.93 31.51 -29.58
N ASN A 26 -18.76 32.82 -29.36
CA ASN A 26 -18.97 33.87 -30.36
C ASN A 26 -17.66 34.65 -30.55
N GLU A 27 -17.42 35.12 -31.77
CA GLU A 27 -16.14 35.71 -32.18
C GLU A 27 -16.12 37.25 -32.16
N TRP A 28 -14.88 37.78 -32.12
CA TRP A 28 -14.45 39.08 -32.65
C TRP A 28 -14.97 40.40 -32.01
N PRO A 29 -14.34 41.56 -32.33
CA PRO A 29 -13.08 41.78 -33.06
C PRO A 29 -11.99 42.51 -32.25
N CYS A 30 -10.77 42.55 -32.80
CA CYS A 30 -9.68 43.37 -32.27
C CYS A 30 -9.87 44.86 -32.62
N THR A 31 -9.60 45.74 -31.65
CA THR A 31 -9.11 47.12 -31.91
C THR A 31 -8.05 47.45 -30.86
N GLY A 32 -7.13 48.36 -31.17
CA GLY A 32 -6.08 48.78 -30.23
C GLY A 32 -5.75 50.26 -30.37
N ARG A 33 -5.18 50.84 -29.32
CA ARG A 33 -4.47 52.13 -29.37
C ARG A 33 -3.48 52.28 -28.23
N SER A 34 -2.45 53.08 -28.48
CA SER A 34 -1.37 53.44 -27.58
C SER A 34 -1.70 54.66 -26.71
N SER A 35 -1.15 54.72 -25.50
CA SER A 35 -0.58 55.94 -24.94
C SER A 35 0.44 55.63 -23.84
N SER A 36 1.30 56.59 -23.54
CA SER A 36 2.44 56.48 -22.62
C SER A 36 2.25 57.34 -21.37
N SER A 37 2.88 56.95 -20.25
CA SER A 37 3.46 57.91 -19.30
C SER A 37 4.48 57.27 -18.36
N SER A 38 5.49 58.06 -18.02
CA SER A 38 6.62 57.81 -17.10
C SER A 38 6.22 57.69 -15.63
N GLY A 39 6.98 56.96 -14.80
CA GLY A 39 6.59 56.77 -13.39
C GLY A 39 7.60 56.28 -12.34
N VAL A 40 8.92 56.47 -12.52
CA VAL A 40 10.01 56.45 -11.48
C VAL A 40 10.15 55.23 -10.53
N SER A 41 11.41 54.79 -10.38
CA SER A 41 11.92 53.73 -9.48
C SER A 41 11.41 53.74 -8.04
N PHE A 42 11.03 52.56 -7.50
CA PHE A 42 11.23 52.22 -6.07
C PHE A 42 11.18 50.69 -5.73
N PHE A 43 11.65 49.81 -6.61
CA PHE A 43 11.73 48.35 -6.35
C PHE A 43 13.09 47.74 -6.76
N CYS A 44 14.05 47.71 -5.83
CA CYS A 44 15.33 46.99 -6.00
C CYS A 44 15.97 46.47 -4.70
N LEU A 45 15.21 46.35 -3.60
CA LEU A 45 15.72 45.94 -2.29
C LEU A 45 14.89 44.83 -1.59
N SER A 46 13.99 44.16 -2.31
CA SER A 46 13.07 43.14 -1.76
C SER A 46 13.16 41.77 -2.44
N LEU A 47 14.20 41.51 -3.25
CA LEU A 47 14.32 40.27 -4.05
C LEU A 47 15.31 39.24 -3.48
N LEU A 48 15.91 39.50 -2.30
CA LEU A 48 16.91 38.63 -1.66
C LEU A 48 16.41 37.92 -0.39
N SER A 49 15.19 38.20 0.07
CA SER A 49 14.59 37.59 1.27
C SER A 49 13.74 36.33 0.98
N LEU A 50 13.89 35.74 -0.21
CA LEU A 50 13.15 34.54 -0.66
C LEU A 50 14.05 33.33 -0.96
N ILE A 51 15.27 33.32 -0.43
CA ILE A 51 15.98 32.07 -0.15
C ILE A 51 15.23 31.41 1.02
N GLY A 52 14.28 30.54 0.70
CA GLY A 52 13.48 29.84 1.71
C GLY A 52 14.36 28.92 2.55
N SER A 53 14.30 29.06 3.88
CA SER A 53 15.02 28.20 4.82
C SER A 53 14.73 26.73 4.54
N LEU A 54 15.76 26.00 4.12
CA LEU A 54 15.74 24.54 4.06
C LEU A 54 15.74 24.02 5.49
N LEU A 55 14.54 23.81 6.04
CA LEU A 55 14.36 23.06 7.29
C LEU A 55 14.99 21.68 7.09
N GLY A 56 16.07 21.43 7.84
CA GLY A 56 16.75 20.15 7.85
C GLY A 56 15.77 19.03 8.15
N HIS A 57 15.67 18.06 7.25
CA HIS A 57 14.80 16.90 7.47
C HIS A 57 15.68 15.72 7.88
N PRO A 58 15.21 14.79 8.74
CA PRO A 58 15.98 13.60 9.05
C PRO A 58 16.36 12.85 7.77
N GLN A 59 17.65 12.73 7.48
CA GLN A 59 18.21 12.18 6.24
C GLN A 59 19.65 11.71 6.49
N CYS A 60 20.01 10.57 5.91
CA CYS A 60 21.33 9.96 6.02
C CYS A 60 22.31 10.41 4.93
N LEU A 61 23.62 10.20 5.16
CA LEU A 61 24.70 10.50 4.20
C LEU A 61 24.60 9.75 2.85
N ASP A 62 23.73 8.73 2.79
CA ASP A 62 23.45 7.95 1.59
C ASP A 62 22.13 8.37 0.89
N TYR A 63 21.52 9.48 1.33
CA TYR A 63 20.21 10.03 0.93
C TYR A 63 18.98 9.17 1.31
N GLY A 64 19.18 8.08 2.05
CA GLY A 64 18.09 7.35 2.68
C GLY A 64 17.43 8.15 3.81
N PRO A 65 16.20 7.78 4.18
CA PRO A 65 15.63 8.23 5.45
C PRO A 65 16.38 7.49 6.58
N PRO A 66 16.50 8.08 7.79
CA PRO A 66 16.93 7.32 8.94
C PRO A 66 15.88 6.24 9.26
N PHE A 67 16.32 5.23 10.01
CA PHE A 67 15.57 4.01 10.27
C PHE A 67 15.81 3.55 11.72
N GLN A 68 14.95 2.66 12.23
CA GLN A 68 15.28 1.91 13.45
C GLN A 68 16.24 0.76 13.08
N PRO A 69 17.45 0.68 13.67
CA PRO A 69 18.38 -0.41 13.42
C PRO A 69 17.76 -1.79 13.72
N PRO A 70 18.02 -2.84 12.90
CA PRO A 70 17.45 -4.17 13.11
C PRO A 70 18.07 -4.92 14.30
N PHE A 71 19.20 -4.44 14.81
CA PHE A 71 19.94 -4.97 15.96
C PHE A 71 20.46 -3.79 16.81
N HIS A 72 20.77 -4.06 18.08
CA HIS A 72 21.37 -3.08 18.99
C HIS A 72 22.73 -2.57 18.45
N LEU A 73 23.00 -1.28 18.65
CA LEU A 73 24.28 -0.64 18.32
C LEU A 73 25.15 -0.63 19.58
N GLU A 74 26.28 -1.33 19.55
CA GLU A 74 27.16 -1.48 20.72
C GLU A 74 28.00 -0.22 20.98
N PHE A 75 28.35 0.53 19.91
CA PHE A 75 29.21 1.69 20.02
C PHE A 75 28.41 3.00 20.03
N CYS A 76 27.74 3.36 18.94
CA CYS A 76 26.92 4.57 18.80
C CYS A 76 25.49 4.40 19.33
N SER A 77 25.35 3.76 20.50
CA SER A 77 24.06 3.36 21.12
C SER A 77 23.04 4.49 21.32
N ALA A 78 23.48 5.76 21.36
CA ALA A 78 22.59 6.93 21.36
C ALA A 78 21.59 6.96 20.18
N TYR A 79 21.89 6.25 19.08
CA TYR A 79 21.09 6.19 17.86
C TYR A 79 20.37 4.84 17.67
N GLU A 80 20.37 3.95 18.68
CA GLU A 80 19.77 2.61 18.59
C GLU A 80 18.24 2.59 18.35
N ASN A 81 17.56 3.70 18.66
CA ASN A 81 16.12 3.81 18.52
C ASN A 81 15.73 4.33 17.13
N PHE A 82 16.48 5.30 16.59
CA PHE A 82 16.32 5.83 15.24
C PHE A 82 17.58 6.59 14.82
N GLY A 83 18.11 6.28 13.63
CA GLY A 83 19.36 6.85 13.14
C GLY A 83 19.77 6.31 11.77
N CYS A 84 21.03 6.51 11.40
CA CYS A 84 21.57 6.20 10.07
C CYS A 84 22.56 5.02 10.04
N CYS A 85 22.77 4.34 11.17
CA CYS A 85 23.70 3.22 11.29
C CYS A 85 22.99 1.88 11.43
N ASP A 86 23.44 0.91 10.63
CA ASP A 86 23.30 -0.51 10.91
C ASP A 86 24.51 -0.99 11.74
N GLN A 87 24.47 -2.23 12.23
CA GLN A 87 25.55 -2.81 13.04
C GLN A 87 26.88 -2.88 12.26
N GLU A 88 26.85 -2.96 10.92
CA GLU A 88 28.05 -2.88 10.10
C GLU A 88 28.67 -1.48 10.17
N ARG A 89 27.88 -0.40 10.03
CA ARG A 89 28.42 0.97 10.15
C ARG A 89 28.87 1.28 11.57
N ASP A 90 28.14 0.82 12.59
CA ASP A 90 28.52 0.97 14.00
C ASP A 90 29.88 0.31 14.30
N ASN A 91 30.09 -0.92 13.83
CA ASN A 91 31.38 -1.63 13.95
C ASN A 91 32.52 -0.91 13.20
N ASN A 92 32.25 -0.35 12.01
CA ASN A 92 33.25 0.43 11.26
C ASN A 92 33.63 1.74 11.98
N ILE A 93 32.65 2.40 12.62
CA ILE A 93 32.89 3.60 13.44
C ILE A 93 33.67 3.25 14.71
N ALA A 94 33.33 2.12 15.35
CA ALA A 94 34.06 1.60 16.51
C ALA A 94 35.53 1.27 16.16
N ALA A 95 35.78 0.63 15.01
CA ALA A 95 37.12 0.37 14.51
C ALA A 95 37.90 1.67 14.29
N LYS A 96 37.36 2.61 13.52
CA LYS A 96 37.98 3.93 13.29
C LYS A 96 38.24 4.69 14.60
N TYR A 97 37.37 4.55 15.60
CA TYR A 97 37.61 5.13 16.92
C TYR A 97 38.85 4.51 17.59
N TRP A 98 38.93 3.18 17.69
CA TRP A 98 40.09 2.52 18.33
C TRP A 98 41.40 2.77 17.56
N ASP A 99 41.36 2.73 16.23
CA ASP A 99 42.50 3.09 15.36
C ASP A 99 43.03 4.51 15.67
N ILE A 100 42.15 5.47 15.99
CA ILE A 100 42.54 6.82 16.41
C ILE A 100 43.06 6.84 17.85
N MET A 101 42.41 6.13 18.78
CA MET A 101 42.78 6.13 20.20
C MET A 101 44.17 5.52 20.45
N ASP A 102 44.62 4.57 19.64
CA ASP A 102 45.96 3.96 19.77
C ASP A 102 47.12 4.95 19.58
N TYR A 103 46.89 6.10 18.93
CA TYR A 103 47.87 7.20 18.81
C TYR A 103 47.78 8.26 19.91
N ILE A 104 46.85 8.13 20.87
CA ILE A 104 46.58 9.13 21.92
C ILE A 104 47.08 8.59 23.28
N ASP A 105 47.71 9.44 24.10
CA ASP A 105 48.18 9.01 25.43
C ASP A 105 47.00 8.75 26.42
N PRO A 106 47.17 7.95 27.48
CA PRO A 106 46.09 7.62 28.41
C PRO A 106 45.45 8.82 29.15
N ARG A 107 46.09 10.00 29.13
CA ARG A 107 45.49 11.25 29.65
C ARG A 107 44.64 11.93 28.59
N GLY A 108 45.08 11.95 27.34
CA GLY A 108 44.30 12.30 26.17
C GLY A 108 43.07 11.40 25.98
N HIS A 109 43.17 10.09 26.25
CA HIS A 109 42.01 9.18 26.28
C HIS A 109 40.88 9.71 27.16
N LYS A 110 41.21 10.11 28.40
CA LYS A 110 40.24 10.64 29.36
C LYS A 110 39.68 12.03 28.99
N ARG A 111 40.39 12.81 28.17
CA ARG A 111 39.94 14.13 27.69
C ARG A 111 39.13 14.05 26.40
N CYS A 112 39.52 13.15 25.49
CA CYS A 112 39.14 13.20 24.08
C CYS A 112 38.33 12.00 23.59
N GLY A 113 38.34 10.86 24.30
CA GLY A 113 37.57 9.68 23.89
C GLY A 113 36.09 9.99 23.66
N THR A 114 35.46 10.76 24.55
CA THR A 114 34.06 11.19 24.38
C THR A 114 33.88 12.05 23.13
N TYR A 115 34.67 13.11 22.94
CA TYR A 115 34.54 14.00 21.77
C TYR A 115 34.80 13.28 20.43
N ILE A 116 35.84 12.44 20.37
CA ILE A 116 36.18 11.66 19.17
C ILE A 116 35.04 10.68 18.86
N LYS A 117 34.50 10.00 19.88
CA LYS A 117 33.33 9.13 19.73
C LYS A 117 32.09 9.91 19.26
N ASP A 118 31.76 11.03 19.91
CA ASP A 118 30.62 11.88 19.57
C ASP A 118 30.70 12.34 18.10
N ILE A 119 31.85 12.86 17.68
CA ILE A 119 32.12 13.33 16.31
C ILE A 119 31.96 12.21 15.28
N LEU A 120 32.55 11.04 15.54
CA LEU A 120 32.44 9.89 14.61
C LEU A 120 31.02 9.32 14.56
N CYS A 121 30.32 9.26 15.69
CA CYS A 121 28.93 8.79 15.75
C CYS A 121 27.93 9.78 15.10
N GLN A 122 28.32 10.99 14.66
CA GLN A 122 27.42 11.85 13.90
C GLN A 122 27.07 11.29 12.51
N GLU A 123 27.83 10.32 11.98
CA GLU A 123 27.41 9.53 10.82
C GLU A 123 26.14 8.70 11.09
N CYS A 124 25.89 8.33 12.35
CA CYS A 124 24.68 7.64 12.79
C CYS A 124 23.52 8.60 13.12
N SER A 125 23.77 9.91 13.15
CA SER A 125 22.75 10.91 13.45
C SER A 125 21.60 10.85 12.45
N PRO A 126 20.33 10.92 12.88
CA PRO A 126 19.20 11.05 11.96
C PRO A 126 19.26 12.32 11.11
N TYR A 127 20.09 13.31 11.49
CA TYR A 127 20.35 14.54 10.71
C TYR A 127 21.72 14.53 10.02
N ALA A 128 22.36 13.37 9.82
CA ALA A 128 23.71 13.28 9.27
C ALA A 128 23.86 14.01 7.92
N ALA A 129 22.88 13.97 7.02
CA ALA A 129 22.95 14.71 5.76
C ALA A 129 23.07 16.23 5.98
N HIS A 130 22.33 16.80 6.94
CA HIS A 130 22.43 18.23 7.25
C HIS A 130 23.75 18.54 7.99
N LEU A 131 24.14 17.69 8.94
CA LEU A 131 25.40 17.84 9.69
C LEU A 131 26.65 17.85 8.80
N TYR A 132 26.63 17.18 7.65
CA TYR A 132 27.78 17.12 6.73
C TYR A 132 27.54 17.85 5.38
N ASP A 133 26.55 18.76 5.31
CA ASP A 133 26.09 19.50 4.11
C ASP A 133 25.72 18.63 2.89
N ALA A 134 25.47 17.35 3.11
CA ALA A 134 25.16 16.33 2.11
C ALA A 134 23.65 16.18 1.82
N GLU A 135 22.82 17.20 2.06
CA GLU A 135 21.40 17.16 1.71
C GLU A 135 21.16 16.96 0.20
N ASN A 136 22.04 17.51 -0.64
CA ASN A 136 21.97 17.47 -2.10
C ASN A 136 23.11 16.61 -2.71
N PRO A 137 22.84 15.70 -3.67
CA PRO A 137 23.86 15.00 -4.46
C PRO A 137 24.89 15.86 -5.23
N GLN A 138 24.67 17.18 -5.40
CA GLN A 138 25.67 18.10 -5.98
C GLN A 138 26.61 18.74 -4.96
N THR A 139 26.30 18.72 -3.66
CA THR A 139 27.15 19.34 -2.63
C THR A 139 28.29 18.39 -2.23
N PRO A 140 29.55 18.84 -2.16
CA PRO A 140 30.63 18.04 -1.56
C PRO A 140 30.35 17.74 -0.09
N LEU A 141 30.50 16.47 0.30
CA LEU A 141 30.39 16.02 1.68
C LEU A 141 31.49 16.67 2.55
N ARG A 142 31.13 17.28 3.69
CA ARG A 142 32.12 17.77 4.67
C ARG A 142 32.98 16.62 5.19
N ASN A 143 34.24 16.90 5.53
CA ASN A 143 35.12 15.92 6.19
C ASN A 143 34.79 15.68 7.67
N LEU A 144 34.04 16.58 8.31
CA LEU A 144 33.61 16.54 9.71
C LEU A 144 32.18 17.08 9.87
N PRO A 145 31.42 16.66 10.90
CA PRO A 145 30.08 17.17 11.16
C PRO A 145 30.09 18.63 11.62
N GLY A 146 28.98 19.32 11.39
CA GLY A 146 28.70 20.66 11.89
C GLY A 146 28.53 20.68 13.41
N LEU A 147 29.41 21.43 14.08
CA LEU A 147 29.46 21.56 15.54
C LEU A 147 28.94 22.93 15.98
N CYS A 148 28.22 22.95 17.09
CA CYS A 148 27.85 24.21 17.74
C CYS A 148 29.12 24.89 18.29
N PHE A 149 29.19 26.22 18.24
CA PHE A 149 30.42 26.97 18.48
C PHE A 149 31.05 26.67 19.86
N ASP A 150 30.22 26.53 20.91
CA ASP A 150 30.67 26.20 22.26
C ASP A 150 31.24 24.78 22.35
N TYR A 151 30.56 23.78 21.79
CA TYR A 151 31.01 22.38 21.80
C TYR A 151 32.30 22.22 20.99
N CYS A 152 32.40 22.90 19.83
CA CYS A 152 33.62 22.98 19.06
C CYS A 152 34.76 23.66 19.84
N SER A 153 34.47 24.75 20.56
CA SER A 153 35.46 25.47 21.35
C SER A 153 36.03 24.62 22.48
N GLU A 154 35.19 23.83 23.16
CA GLU A 154 35.63 22.87 24.17
C GLU A 154 36.39 21.67 23.57
N PHE A 155 35.95 21.15 22.41
CA PHE A 155 36.70 20.13 21.69
C PHE A 155 38.10 20.62 21.30
N HIS A 156 38.21 21.84 20.76
CA HIS A 156 39.50 22.44 20.38
C HIS A 156 40.43 22.60 21.60
N LEU A 157 39.92 23.20 22.68
CA LEU A 157 40.69 23.41 23.93
C LEU A 157 41.25 22.10 24.51
N ASN A 158 40.47 21.02 24.47
CA ASN A 158 40.87 19.75 25.07
C ASN A 158 41.64 18.84 24.10
N CYS A 159 41.39 18.92 22.79
CA CYS A 159 41.64 17.83 21.83
C CYS A 159 42.06 18.26 20.41
N HIS A 160 42.42 19.52 20.15
CA HIS A 160 42.91 19.97 18.83
C HIS A 160 44.02 19.07 18.24
N SER A 161 44.90 18.50 19.07
CA SER A 161 45.98 17.60 18.65
C SER A 161 45.50 16.29 18.00
N ALA A 162 44.23 15.91 18.17
CA ALA A 162 43.63 14.74 17.51
C ALA A 162 43.03 15.06 16.12
N ILE A 163 43.04 16.33 15.67
CA ILE A 163 42.35 16.72 14.42
C ILE A 163 42.95 16.04 13.18
N SER A 164 44.26 15.84 13.16
CA SER A 164 45.01 15.17 12.08
C SER A 164 44.71 13.68 11.97
N LEU A 165 44.16 13.07 13.02
CA LEU A 165 43.69 11.68 13.04
C LEU A 165 42.21 11.57 12.61
N LEU A 166 41.42 12.63 12.82
CA LEU A 166 40.01 12.69 12.46
C LEU A 166 39.76 13.04 10.99
N THR A 167 40.57 13.93 10.41
CA THR A 167 40.46 14.41 9.03
C THR A 167 41.82 14.59 8.35
N SER A 168 41.88 14.30 7.05
CA SER A 168 43.02 14.58 6.16
C SER A 168 42.93 15.96 5.48
N ASP A 169 41.93 16.77 5.83
CA ASP A 169 41.68 18.10 5.27
C ASP A 169 42.68 19.11 5.84
N LYS A 170 43.64 19.53 5.01
CA LYS A 170 44.69 20.47 5.40
C LYS A 170 44.15 21.82 5.86
N HIS A 171 43.07 22.33 5.27
CA HIS A 171 42.55 23.64 5.65
C HIS A 171 41.92 23.61 7.05
N ILE A 172 41.24 22.51 7.38
CA ILE A 172 40.73 22.26 8.74
C ILE A 172 41.89 22.09 9.73
N GLN A 173 42.94 21.34 9.37
CA GLN A 173 44.14 21.15 10.20
C GLN A 173 44.85 22.50 10.47
N GLU A 174 45.19 23.25 9.42
CA GLU A 174 45.90 24.54 9.49
C GLU A 174 45.15 25.57 10.35
N CYS A 175 43.82 25.66 10.22
CA CYS A 175 43.03 26.55 11.08
C CYS A 175 42.82 26.01 12.51
N CYS A 176 42.86 24.70 12.72
CA CYS A 176 42.89 24.10 14.07
C CYS A 176 44.18 24.47 14.82
N GLU A 177 45.33 24.39 14.16
CA GLU A 177 46.62 24.79 14.72
C GLU A 177 46.73 26.31 14.93
N THR A 178 46.20 27.10 13.98
CA THR A 178 46.36 28.56 13.99
C THR A 178 45.40 29.28 14.96
N ASN A 179 44.11 28.95 14.96
CA ASN A 179 43.11 29.73 15.71
C ASN A 179 41.79 28.97 15.94
N ARG A 180 41.46 28.72 17.21
CA ARG A 180 40.17 28.14 17.65
C ARG A 180 38.95 28.75 16.95
N THR A 181 38.92 30.07 16.78
CA THR A 181 37.80 30.78 16.15
C THR A 181 37.75 30.53 14.64
N CYS A 182 38.89 30.35 13.94
CA CYS A 182 38.84 29.91 12.55
C CYS A 182 38.31 28.48 12.46
N PHE A 183 38.87 27.57 13.26
CA PHE A 183 38.46 26.17 13.30
C PHE A 183 36.95 25.99 13.56
N CYS A 184 36.41 26.70 14.56
CA CYS A 184 34.98 26.62 14.86
C CYS A 184 34.09 27.38 13.87
N ASN A 185 34.58 28.41 13.18
CA ASN A 185 33.85 28.99 12.05
C ASN A 185 33.80 28.03 10.84
N LEU A 186 34.84 27.22 10.59
CA LEU A 186 34.84 26.20 9.54
C LEU A 186 33.92 25.01 9.86
N LEU A 187 33.69 24.71 11.14
CA LEU A 187 32.77 23.64 11.58
C LEU A 187 31.37 24.14 11.99
N HIS A 188 31.11 25.44 11.95
CA HIS A 188 29.79 26.00 12.25
C HIS A 188 28.75 25.61 11.18
N LEU A 189 27.48 25.59 11.61
CA LEU A 189 26.30 25.60 10.75
C LEU A 189 25.50 26.85 11.10
N HIS A 190 25.04 27.58 10.08
CA HIS A 190 24.29 28.83 10.27
C HIS A 190 22.93 28.66 10.97
N ASP A 191 22.44 27.42 11.08
CA ASP A 191 21.24 27.08 11.85
C ASP A 191 21.66 26.40 13.16
N GLU A 192 21.56 27.14 14.27
CA GLU A 192 21.99 26.68 15.61
C GLU A 192 21.10 25.57 16.20
N ASP A 193 19.93 25.31 15.61
CA ASP A 193 19.09 24.16 15.97
C ASP A 193 19.61 22.85 15.36
N TYR A 194 20.40 22.89 14.28
CA TYR A 194 20.89 21.70 13.57
C TYR A 194 22.38 21.39 13.78
N CYS A 195 23.11 22.21 14.52
CA CYS A 195 24.48 21.89 14.92
C CYS A 195 24.53 20.83 16.05
N PHE A 196 25.57 20.01 16.10
CA PHE A 196 25.78 19.08 17.21
C PHE A 196 26.39 19.79 18.44
N PRO A 197 25.86 19.60 19.67
CA PRO A 197 24.84 18.65 20.09
C PRO A 197 23.40 19.21 20.19
N ASN A 198 23.14 20.45 19.80
CA ASN A 198 21.81 21.07 19.90
C ASN A 198 20.75 20.28 19.12
N VAL A 199 21.12 19.76 17.94
CA VAL A 199 20.26 18.95 17.07
C VAL A 199 19.69 17.68 17.72
N LEU A 200 20.31 17.16 18.79
CA LEU A 200 19.78 16.03 19.56
C LEU A 200 18.97 16.46 20.79
N LYS A 201 19.11 17.72 21.21
CA LYS A 201 18.42 18.30 22.38
C LYS A 201 17.14 19.05 21.97
N ASN A 202 17.05 19.54 20.73
CA ASN A 202 15.89 20.26 20.25
C ASN A 202 14.67 19.31 20.18
N THR A 203 13.71 19.52 21.08
CA THR A 203 12.51 18.69 21.22
C THR A 203 11.44 18.95 20.15
N ALA A 204 11.54 20.03 19.39
CA ALA A 204 10.66 20.29 18.25
C ALA A 204 11.12 19.52 17.00
N LEU A 205 12.43 19.49 16.74
CA LEU A 205 13.06 18.66 15.71
C LEU A 205 12.87 17.17 16.00
N ASN A 206 13.26 16.72 17.20
CA ASN A 206 13.27 15.28 17.53
C ASN A 206 11.88 14.68 17.83
N ARG A 207 10.78 15.44 17.68
CA ARG A 207 9.43 14.93 17.93
C ARG A 207 8.97 14.04 16.78
N ASN A 208 8.63 12.79 17.11
CA ASN A 208 8.10 11.77 16.19
C ASN A 208 9.11 11.22 15.16
N LEU A 209 10.42 11.32 15.40
CA LEU A 209 11.40 10.54 14.64
C LEU A 209 11.12 9.03 14.78
N GLY A 210 11.30 8.26 13.71
CA GLY A 210 10.89 6.85 13.64
C GLY A 210 9.41 6.60 13.35
N SER A 211 8.54 7.60 13.55
CA SER A 211 7.18 7.56 13.04
C SER A 211 7.14 8.19 11.64
N VAL A 212 6.81 7.40 10.60
CA VAL A 212 6.39 7.95 9.31
C VAL A 212 5.28 8.96 9.58
N VAL A 213 5.50 10.21 9.15
CA VAL A 213 4.93 11.39 9.81
C VAL A 213 3.42 11.25 10.02
N GLU A 214 3.01 11.13 11.28
CA GLU A 214 1.60 11.16 11.64
C GLU A 214 1.12 12.61 11.53
N GLY A 215 0.47 12.92 10.41
CA GLY A 215 -0.03 14.27 10.14
C GLY A 215 -1.11 14.68 11.14
N HIS A 216 -1.49 15.96 11.15
CA HIS A 216 -2.45 16.59 12.09
C HIS A 216 -3.86 15.93 12.20
N LYS A 217 -4.12 14.84 11.45
CA LYS A 217 -5.36 14.05 11.46
C LYS A 217 -5.19 12.60 11.94
N GLY A 218 -4.00 12.16 12.36
CA GLY A 218 -3.75 10.78 12.79
C GLY A 218 -3.55 9.78 11.63
N CYS A 219 -2.99 10.23 10.50
CA CYS A 219 -2.74 9.40 9.33
C CYS A 219 -1.28 9.41 8.88
N LEU A 220 -0.84 8.28 8.33
CA LEU A 220 0.48 8.03 7.74
C LEU A 220 0.64 8.91 6.48
N GLN A 221 1.52 9.92 6.48
CA GLN A 221 1.80 10.69 5.26
C GLN A 221 2.70 9.90 4.31
N LEU A 222 2.31 9.76 3.04
CA LEU A 222 3.13 9.23 1.95
C LEU A 222 3.10 10.17 0.74
N CYS A 223 4.16 10.19 -0.07
CA CYS A 223 4.15 10.80 -1.40
C CYS A 223 3.92 9.71 -2.47
N LEU A 224 3.44 10.12 -3.65
CA LEU A 224 3.31 9.24 -4.81
C LEU A 224 4.16 9.74 -5.99
N MET A 225 4.62 8.81 -6.81
CA MET A 225 5.23 9.10 -8.12
C MET A 225 4.45 8.33 -9.20
N GLU A 226 3.90 9.04 -10.20
CA GLU A 226 3.29 8.37 -11.37
C GLU A 226 4.40 7.75 -12.23
N VAL A 227 4.26 6.48 -12.60
CA VAL A 227 5.28 5.72 -13.37
C VAL A 227 4.73 5.08 -14.66
N ALA A 228 3.42 5.03 -14.82
CA ALA A 228 2.74 4.72 -16.09
C ALA A 228 1.38 5.40 -16.12
N ASN A 229 0.89 5.79 -17.31
CA ASN A 229 -0.43 6.41 -17.49
C ASN A 229 -1.04 6.10 -18.86
N GLY A 230 -2.34 6.40 -19.00
CA GLY A 230 -3.10 6.16 -20.24
C GLY A 230 -3.46 4.69 -20.48
N LEU A 231 -3.43 3.87 -19.42
CA LEU A 231 -3.68 2.43 -19.47
C LEU A 231 -5.18 2.11 -19.45
N ARG A 232 -5.60 1.06 -20.15
CA ARG A 232 -6.96 0.55 -20.19
C ARG A 232 -7.24 -0.37 -19.01
N ASN A 233 -7.86 0.19 -17.97
CA ASN A 233 -8.13 -0.43 -16.67
C ASN A 233 -7.04 -1.43 -16.23
N PRO A 234 -5.85 -0.94 -15.81
CA PRO A 234 -4.71 -1.79 -15.49
C PRO A 234 -5.01 -2.64 -14.24
N VAL A 235 -5.16 -3.94 -14.44
CA VAL A 235 -5.53 -4.91 -13.39
C VAL A 235 -4.32 -5.45 -12.64
N LEU A 236 -3.13 -5.43 -13.25
CA LEU A 236 -1.97 -6.13 -12.74
C LEU A 236 -0.67 -5.46 -13.16
N MET A 237 0.31 -5.48 -12.27
CA MET A 237 1.73 -5.37 -12.57
C MET A 237 2.45 -6.54 -11.89
N VAL A 238 3.40 -7.17 -12.57
CA VAL A 238 4.29 -8.19 -11.99
C VAL A 238 5.73 -8.04 -12.50
N HIS A 239 6.70 -8.54 -11.73
CA HIS A 239 8.11 -8.62 -12.14
C HIS A 239 8.50 -10.06 -12.52
N ALA A 240 9.51 -10.22 -13.38
CA ALA A 240 9.95 -11.53 -13.88
C ALA A 240 10.90 -12.30 -12.93
N ASN A 241 11.48 -11.63 -11.92
CA ASN A 241 12.45 -12.21 -10.98
C ASN A 241 13.68 -12.83 -11.69
N ASP A 242 14.08 -12.21 -12.81
CA ASP A 242 15.19 -12.62 -13.68
C ASP A 242 16.44 -11.71 -13.53
N HIS A 243 16.33 -10.70 -12.67
CA HIS A 243 17.22 -9.56 -12.41
C HIS A 243 17.22 -8.49 -13.51
N THR A 244 16.23 -8.49 -14.40
CA THR A 244 16.06 -7.40 -15.38
C THR A 244 15.29 -6.21 -14.82
N HIS A 245 14.60 -6.34 -13.67
CA HIS A 245 13.71 -5.32 -13.10
C HIS A 245 12.66 -4.79 -14.09
N ARG A 246 12.28 -5.60 -15.09
CA ARG A 246 11.16 -5.30 -16.00
C ARG A 246 9.84 -5.45 -15.28
N MET A 247 8.94 -4.50 -15.51
CA MET A 247 7.57 -4.52 -15.03
C MET A 247 6.65 -4.91 -16.19
N PHE A 248 5.78 -5.89 -15.97
CA PHE A 248 4.81 -6.38 -16.94
C PHE A 248 3.42 -5.94 -16.49
N ILE A 249 2.85 -4.94 -17.18
CA ILE A 249 1.58 -4.31 -16.80
C ILE A 249 0.45 -4.81 -17.71
N ALA A 250 -0.59 -5.41 -17.14
CA ALA A 250 -1.72 -5.96 -17.90
C ALA A 250 -2.95 -5.04 -17.85
N GLU A 251 -3.48 -4.74 -19.04
CA GLU A 251 -4.77 -4.08 -19.26
C GLU A 251 -5.90 -5.12 -19.26
N GLN A 252 -7.04 -4.83 -18.62
CA GLN A 252 -8.18 -5.77 -18.47
C GLN A 252 -8.66 -6.39 -19.79
N VAL A 253 -8.49 -5.68 -20.92
CA VAL A 253 -8.81 -6.18 -22.26
C VAL A 253 -7.95 -7.35 -22.74
N GLY A 254 -6.85 -7.70 -22.05
CA GLY A 254 -5.95 -8.79 -22.47
C GLY A 254 -4.74 -8.32 -23.28
N VAL A 255 -4.11 -7.22 -22.85
CA VAL A 255 -2.82 -6.74 -23.38
C VAL A 255 -1.83 -6.59 -22.24
N ILE A 256 -0.62 -7.14 -22.40
CA ILE A 256 0.45 -7.03 -21.40
C ILE A 256 1.58 -6.19 -21.98
N TRP A 257 1.91 -5.07 -21.33
CA TRP A 257 2.96 -4.13 -21.74
C TRP A 257 4.25 -4.35 -20.95
N VAL A 258 5.40 -4.28 -21.62
CA VAL A 258 6.71 -4.29 -20.96
C VAL A 258 7.16 -2.86 -20.68
N TYR A 259 7.47 -2.58 -19.42
CA TYR A 259 8.17 -1.39 -18.97
C TYR A 259 9.57 -1.77 -18.48
N LEU A 260 10.55 -0.94 -18.82
CA LEU A 260 11.97 -1.12 -18.51
C LEU A 260 12.36 -0.36 -17.22
N PRO A 261 13.51 -0.68 -16.59
CA PRO A 261 13.99 0.04 -15.40
C PRO A 261 14.32 1.53 -15.61
N ASP A 262 14.41 1.97 -16.87
CA ASP A 262 14.61 3.38 -17.26
C ASP A 262 13.27 4.13 -17.43
N GLY A 263 12.14 3.50 -17.08
CA GLY A 263 10.78 4.02 -17.22
C GLY A 263 10.19 3.89 -18.63
N ASN A 264 10.98 3.54 -19.65
CA ASN A 264 10.48 3.42 -21.01
C ASN A 264 9.54 2.22 -21.16
N ARG A 265 8.43 2.39 -21.88
CA ARG A 265 7.59 1.28 -22.35
C ARG A 265 8.10 0.78 -23.71
N LEU A 266 7.90 -0.49 -24.01
CA LEU A 266 8.03 -0.98 -25.39
C LEU A 266 6.79 -0.64 -26.24
N GLU A 267 6.98 -0.51 -27.54
CA GLU A 267 5.93 -0.22 -28.52
C GLU A 267 5.12 -1.48 -28.90
N GLU A 268 5.74 -2.65 -28.89
CA GLU A 268 5.07 -3.94 -28.96
C GLU A 268 4.72 -4.48 -27.56
N PRO A 269 3.54 -5.10 -27.36
CA PRO A 269 3.19 -5.77 -26.12
C PRO A 269 3.92 -7.11 -25.96
N PHE A 270 4.07 -7.55 -24.72
CA PHE A 270 4.52 -8.90 -24.36
C PHE A 270 3.54 -9.96 -24.84
N LEU A 271 2.24 -9.73 -24.60
CA LEU A 271 1.15 -10.63 -24.98
C LEU A 271 -0.06 -9.78 -25.41
N ASP A 272 -0.77 -10.25 -26.43
CA ASP A 272 -2.03 -9.67 -26.89
C ASP A 272 -3.02 -10.80 -27.20
N ILE A 273 -4.09 -10.88 -26.39
CA ILE A 273 -5.15 -11.89 -26.48
C ILE A 273 -6.55 -11.26 -26.45
N LYS A 274 -6.67 -9.99 -26.87
CA LYS A 274 -7.94 -9.22 -26.95
C LYS A 274 -9.08 -9.90 -27.71
N SER A 275 -8.76 -10.87 -28.58
CA SER A 275 -9.74 -11.63 -29.37
C SER A 275 -10.31 -12.86 -28.66
N ILE A 276 -9.74 -13.26 -27.53
CA ILE A 276 -10.13 -14.45 -26.74
C ILE A 276 -10.70 -14.03 -25.38
N VAL A 277 -10.14 -12.97 -24.78
CA VAL A 277 -10.57 -12.42 -23.50
C VAL A 277 -12.00 -11.87 -23.58
N LEU A 278 -12.86 -12.35 -22.68
CA LEU A 278 -14.21 -11.83 -22.47
C LEU A 278 -14.15 -10.62 -21.53
N ALA A 279 -14.19 -9.42 -22.10
CA ALA A 279 -14.34 -8.16 -21.38
C ALA A 279 -15.39 -7.28 -22.09
N THR A 280 -16.01 -6.35 -21.36
CA THR A 280 -17.03 -5.44 -21.90
C THR A 280 -16.75 -3.97 -21.54
N PRO A 281 -17.39 -2.99 -22.21
CA PRO A 281 -17.27 -1.58 -21.83
C PRO A 281 -18.11 -1.20 -20.60
N TRP A 282 -18.85 -2.13 -19.98
CA TRP A 282 -19.65 -1.82 -18.80
C TRP A 282 -18.76 -1.37 -17.62
N ILE A 283 -19.27 -0.44 -16.81
CA ILE A 283 -18.57 0.07 -15.63
C ILE A 283 -18.62 -1.01 -14.54
N GLY A 284 -17.46 -1.41 -14.02
CA GLY A 284 -17.37 -2.45 -12.99
C GLY A 284 -17.64 -3.87 -13.48
N ASP A 285 -17.47 -4.15 -14.78
CA ASP A 285 -17.39 -5.53 -15.28
C ASP A 285 -16.16 -6.22 -14.66
N GLU A 286 -16.37 -7.32 -13.93
CA GLU A 286 -15.29 -8.05 -13.23
C GLU A 286 -14.53 -9.00 -14.17
N ARG A 287 -15.05 -9.26 -15.37
CA ARG A 287 -14.46 -10.19 -16.35
C ARG A 287 -13.35 -9.55 -17.17
N GLY A 288 -12.42 -10.37 -17.66
CA GLY A 288 -11.39 -9.94 -18.59
C GLY A 288 -10.09 -10.73 -18.39
N PHE A 289 -8.96 -10.08 -18.64
CA PHE A 289 -7.68 -10.52 -18.10
C PHE A 289 -7.61 -10.12 -16.62
N LEU A 290 -7.27 -11.07 -15.74
CA LEU A 290 -7.38 -10.86 -14.28
C LEU A 290 -6.08 -11.13 -13.52
N GLY A 291 -5.21 -12.02 -14.03
CA GLY A 291 -3.98 -12.39 -13.33
C GLY A 291 -2.88 -12.97 -14.20
N MET A 292 -1.66 -12.90 -13.68
CA MET A 292 -0.46 -13.48 -14.27
C MET A 292 0.53 -13.84 -13.15
N ALA A 293 1.28 -14.92 -13.31
CA ALA A 293 2.44 -15.22 -12.48
C ALA A 293 3.59 -15.75 -13.35
N PHE A 294 4.81 -15.25 -13.13
CA PHE A 294 6.01 -15.87 -13.68
C PHE A 294 6.39 -17.10 -12.86
N HIS A 295 6.90 -18.15 -13.50
CA HIS A 295 7.39 -19.32 -12.78
C HIS A 295 8.61 -18.93 -11.90
N PRO A 296 8.81 -19.51 -10.70
CA PRO A 296 10.00 -19.23 -9.87
C PRO A 296 11.34 -19.55 -10.56
N LYS A 297 11.30 -20.34 -11.64
CA LYS A 297 12.44 -20.69 -12.51
C LYS A 297 12.39 -20.02 -13.89
N TYR A 298 11.59 -18.96 -14.08
CA TYR A 298 11.33 -18.29 -15.38
C TYR A 298 12.62 -17.97 -16.16
N LYS A 299 13.65 -17.47 -15.47
CA LYS A 299 14.98 -17.20 -16.02
C LYS A 299 15.64 -18.37 -16.78
N TYR A 300 15.21 -19.60 -16.48
CA TYR A 300 15.74 -20.84 -17.06
C TYR A 300 14.73 -21.58 -17.95
N ASN A 301 13.44 -21.58 -17.59
CA ASN A 301 12.40 -22.36 -18.30
C ASN A 301 11.45 -21.52 -19.16
N GLY A 302 11.51 -20.19 -19.07
CA GLY A 302 10.69 -19.25 -19.83
C GLY A 302 9.19 -19.28 -19.49
N LYS A 303 8.75 -20.08 -18.51
CA LYS A 303 7.33 -20.31 -18.20
C LYS A 303 6.68 -19.14 -17.45
N PHE A 304 5.47 -18.78 -17.85
CA PHE A 304 4.55 -17.94 -17.09
C PHE A 304 3.11 -18.47 -17.21
N TYR A 305 2.22 -17.97 -16.36
CA TYR A 305 0.85 -18.42 -16.25
C TYR A 305 -0.09 -17.21 -16.30
N ILE A 306 -1.27 -17.36 -16.91
CA ILE A 306 -2.29 -16.31 -17.03
C ILE A 306 -3.65 -16.81 -16.55
N TYR A 307 -4.47 -15.90 -16.01
CA TYR A 307 -5.85 -16.12 -15.57
C TYR A 307 -6.76 -15.13 -16.29
N TYR A 308 -7.75 -15.62 -17.04
CA TYR A 308 -8.66 -14.77 -17.80
C TYR A 308 -10.06 -15.39 -17.98
N SER A 309 -11.06 -14.51 -18.06
CA SER A 309 -12.41 -14.84 -18.50
C SER A 309 -12.45 -15.03 -20.02
N TYR A 310 -13.15 -16.04 -20.49
CA TYR A 310 -13.44 -16.24 -21.92
C TYR A 310 -14.86 -16.81 -22.11
N MET A 311 -15.32 -16.81 -23.37
CA MET A 311 -16.59 -17.42 -23.78
C MET A 311 -16.27 -18.66 -24.63
N ASP A 312 -16.81 -19.83 -24.28
CA ASP A 312 -16.57 -21.04 -25.06
C ASP A 312 -17.47 -21.18 -26.31
N LYS A 313 -17.23 -22.23 -27.10
CA LYS A 313 -17.98 -22.51 -28.35
C LYS A 313 -19.48 -22.76 -28.12
N ASN A 314 -19.86 -23.17 -26.93
CA ASN A 314 -21.25 -23.43 -26.52
C ASN A 314 -21.90 -22.17 -25.89
N ARG A 315 -21.16 -21.05 -25.81
CA ARG A 315 -21.53 -19.80 -25.15
C ARG A 315 -21.67 -19.93 -23.63
N VAL A 316 -20.82 -20.77 -23.02
CA VAL A 316 -20.64 -20.80 -21.56
C VAL A 316 -19.52 -19.82 -21.17
N GLU A 317 -19.79 -18.96 -20.19
CA GLU A 317 -18.77 -18.08 -19.61
C GLU A 317 -17.87 -18.90 -18.67
N LYS A 318 -16.55 -18.77 -18.85
CA LYS A 318 -15.55 -19.59 -18.17
C LYS A 318 -14.35 -18.75 -17.74
N ILE A 319 -13.75 -19.11 -16.62
CA ILE A 319 -12.35 -18.80 -16.33
C ILE A 319 -11.47 -19.85 -16.99
N ARG A 320 -10.36 -19.41 -17.58
CA ARG A 320 -9.24 -20.26 -17.99
C ARG A 320 -7.96 -19.84 -17.27
N ILE A 321 -7.18 -20.84 -16.87
CA ILE A 321 -5.79 -20.69 -16.46
C ILE A 321 -4.89 -21.48 -17.41
N SER A 322 -3.89 -20.82 -17.99
CA SER A 322 -2.98 -21.41 -18.99
C SER A 322 -1.52 -21.18 -18.63
N GLU A 323 -0.66 -22.15 -18.91
CA GLU A 323 0.79 -21.99 -19.02
C GLU A 323 1.14 -21.46 -20.42
N LEU A 324 2.07 -20.52 -20.51
CA LEU A 324 2.71 -20.06 -21.74
C LEU A 324 4.22 -19.94 -21.52
N ARG A 325 4.97 -19.74 -22.60
CA ARG A 325 6.42 -19.48 -22.59
C ARG A 325 6.77 -18.17 -23.28
N VAL A 326 7.87 -17.56 -22.85
CA VAL A 326 8.51 -16.46 -23.57
C VAL A 326 9.11 -16.98 -24.88
N LEU A 327 9.05 -16.16 -25.94
CA LEU A 327 9.57 -16.48 -27.26
C LEU A 327 11.09 -16.59 -27.20
N ALA A 328 11.65 -17.74 -27.59
CA ALA A 328 13.10 -18.01 -27.51
C ALA A 328 13.98 -16.99 -28.26
N SER A 329 13.43 -16.24 -29.23
CA SER A 329 14.15 -15.20 -29.95
C SER A 329 14.02 -13.79 -29.37
N ASP A 330 13.07 -13.52 -28.46
CA ASP A 330 12.88 -12.22 -27.81
C ASP A 330 12.29 -12.36 -26.40
N ALA A 331 13.11 -12.06 -25.39
CA ALA A 331 12.71 -12.14 -23.98
C ALA A 331 11.56 -11.19 -23.59
N ASN A 332 11.16 -10.27 -24.47
CA ASN A 332 10.09 -9.28 -24.24
C ASN A 332 8.78 -9.64 -24.97
N LYS A 333 8.66 -10.85 -25.53
CA LYS A 333 7.46 -11.30 -26.24
C LYS A 333 7.09 -12.73 -25.85
N ALA A 334 5.82 -13.01 -25.66
CA ALA A 334 5.30 -14.35 -25.46
C ALA A 334 5.28 -15.14 -26.78
N ASP A 335 5.35 -16.46 -26.68
CA ASP A 335 5.01 -17.36 -27.79
C ASP A 335 3.54 -17.81 -27.65
N PRO A 336 2.60 -17.31 -28.48
CA PRO A 336 1.19 -17.69 -28.40
C PRO A 336 0.94 -19.15 -28.80
N HIS A 337 1.87 -19.80 -29.51
CA HIS A 337 1.76 -21.22 -29.87
C HIS A 337 2.18 -22.16 -28.74
N SER A 338 2.67 -21.61 -27.62
CA SER A 338 3.08 -22.37 -26.43
C SER A 338 1.97 -22.53 -25.38
N GLU A 339 0.72 -22.09 -25.65
CA GLU A 339 -0.38 -22.16 -24.68
C GLU A 339 -0.73 -23.62 -24.32
N ARG A 340 -0.54 -23.97 -23.05
CA ARG A 340 -0.98 -25.22 -22.43
C ARG A 340 -2.01 -24.89 -21.36
N ILE A 341 -3.29 -25.07 -21.70
CA ILE A 341 -4.41 -24.92 -20.77
C ILE A 341 -4.18 -25.83 -19.56
N LEU A 342 -4.31 -25.28 -18.34
CA LEU A 342 -4.19 -26.03 -17.10
C LEU A 342 -5.56 -26.34 -16.49
N LEU A 343 -6.41 -25.32 -16.40
CA LEU A 343 -7.72 -25.39 -15.75
C LEU A 343 -8.73 -24.54 -16.53
N GLU A 344 -9.96 -25.03 -16.62
CA GLU A 344 -11.14 -24.28 -17.05
C GLU A 344 -12.25 -24.46 -16.01
N LEU A 345 -12.89 -23.36 -15.59
CA LEU A 345 -13.95 -23.33 -14.58
C LEU A 345 -15.17 -22.64 -15.19
N GLU A 346 -16.37 -23.21 -15.00
CA GLU A 346 -17.63 -22.60 -15.45
C GLU A 346 -18.11 -21.54 -14.46
N GLU A 347 -18.29 -20.31 -14.96
CA GLU A 347 -18.72 -19.15 -14.16
C GLU A 347 -20.25 -19.01 -14.25
N PRO A 348 -21.01 -19.31 -13.19
CA PRO A 348 -22.47 -19.26 -13.25
C PRO A 348 -23.03 -17.83 -13.21
N ALA A 349 -22.19 -16.79 -13.14
CA ALA A 349 -22.54 -15.40 -13.37
C ALA A 349 -21.31 -14.58 -13.83
N ALA A 350 -21.57 -13.36 -14.31
CA ALA A 350 -20.56 -12.46 -14.88
C ALA A 350 -19.70 -11.71 -13.83
N ASN A 351 -19.62 -12.20 -12.59
CA ASN A 351 -19.09 -11.45 -11.46
C ASN A 351 -18.63 -12.39 -10.32
N HIS A 352 -17.82 -11.91 -9.38
CA HIS A 352 -16.99 -12.69 -8.44
C HIS A 352 -16.07 -13.70 -9.12
N ASN A 353 -15.28 -13.24 -10.09
CA ASN A 353 -14.44 -14.12 -10.90
C ASN A 353 -13.04 -14.38 -10.29
N GLY A 354 -12.71 -13.79 -9.13
CA GLY A 354 -11.40 -13.89 -8.49
C GLY A 354 -10.27 -13.38 -9.39
N GLY A 355 -9.15 -14.12 -9.45
CA GLY A 355 -8.15 -13.93 -10.51
C GLY A 355 -6.72 -13.70 -10.08
N GLN A 356 -6.38 -13.76 -8.80
CA GLN A 356 -4.96 -13.80 -8.42
C GLN A 356 -4.31 -15.14 -8.82
N LEU A 357 -3.10 -15.05 -9.37
CA LEU A 357 -2.13 -16.14 -9.43
C LEU A 357 -0.88 -15.73 -8.66
N LEU A 358 -0.28 -16.64 -7.88
CA LEU A 358 1.02 -16.43 -7.25
C LEU A 358 1.73 -17.77 -7.01
N PHE A 359 3.03 -17.73 -6.72
CA PHE A 359 3.78 -18.89 -6.24
C PHE A 359 4.07 -18.76 -4.75
N GLY A 360 3.79 -19.81 -4.00
CA GLY A 360 4.17 -19.89 -2.58
C GLY A 360 5.68 -20.07 -2.41
N VAL A 361 6.16 -19.87 -1.18
CA VAL A 361 7.57 -20.15 -0.83
C VAL A 361 7.90 -21.65 -0.81
N ASP A 362 6.89 -22.50 -0.94
CA ASP A 362 6.97 -23.95 -1.19
C ASP A 362 7.16 -24.31 -2.67
N GLY A 363 7.02 -23.34 -3.58
CA GLY A 363 7.21 -23.51 -5.02
C GLY A 363 5.97 -23.94 -5.80
N TYR A 364 4.82 -24.13 -5.14
CA TYR A 364 3.55 -24.46 -5.80
C TYR A 364 2.80 -23.20 -6.25
N MET A 365 1.97 -23.33 -7.28
CA MET A 365 1.13 -22.23 -7.76
C MET A 365 -0.20 -22.21 -7.00
N TYR A 366 -0.56 -21.04 -6.48
CA TYR A 366 -1.85 -20.79 -5.83
C TYR A 366 -2.76 -20.00 -6.77
N LEU A 367 -4.04 -20.34 -6.77
CA LEU A 367 -5.08 -19.72 -7.61
C LEU A 367 -6.25 -19.31 -6.73
N PHE A 368 -6.81 -18.13 -6.97
CA PHE A 368 -7.85 -17.53 -6.13
C PHE A 368 -9.11 -17.34 -6.97
N THR A 369 -10.16 -18.10 -6.65
CA THR A 369 -11.42 -18.14 -7.40
C THR A 369 -12.54 -17.60 -6.52
N GLY A 370 -13.33 -16.67 -7.05
CA GLY A 370 -14.56 -16.23 -6.38
C GLY A 370 -15.68 -17.26 -6.48
N ASP A 371 -16.78 -17.02 -5.78
CA ASP A 371 -17.90 -17.97 -5.62
C ASP A 371 -18.74 -18.23 -6.89
N GLY A 372 -18.47 -17.53 -8.00
CA GLY A 372 -19.24 -17.59 -9.25
C GLY A 372 -20.42 -16.62 -9.31
N GLY A 373 -20.53 -15.70 -8.36
CA GLY A 373 -21.34 -14.49 -8.47
C GLY A 373 -22.75 -14.55 -7.89
N LYS A 374 -23.53 -13.51 -8.24
CA LYS A 374 -24.87 -13.21 -7.70
C LYS A 374 -24.88 -12.89 -6.21
N ALA A 375 -26.01 -12.37 -5.73
CA ALA A 375 -26.17 -11.98 -4.34
C ALA A 375 -26.21 -13.21 -3.41
N GLY A 376 -25.22 -13.33 -2.53
CA GLY A 376 -25.21 -14.32 -1.45
C GLY A 376 -24.98 -15.76 -1.90
N ASP A 377 -24.20 -16.03 -2.95
CA ASP A 377 -23.81 -17.39 -3.42
C ASP A 377 -24.98 -18.39 -3.42
N PRO A 378 -25.93 -18.28 -4.36
CA PRO A 378 -27.15 -19.08 -4.38
C PRO A 378 -26.96 -20.53 -4.88
N PHE A 379 -25.72 -21.02 -5.00
CA PHE A 379 -25.40 -22.25 -5.71
C PHE A 379 -25.36 -23.48 -4.78
N GLY A 380 -26.03 -24.56 -5.18
CA GLY A 380 -26.13 -25.78 -4.37
C GLY A 380 -26.92 -25.58 -3.07
N LYS A 381 -26.54 -26.31 -2.00
CA LYS A 381 -27.25 -26.28 -0.69
C LYS A 381 -26.67 -25.28 0.32
N SER A 382 -25.42 -24.85 0.11
CA SER A 382 -24.60 -24.12 1.10
C SER A 382 -23.80 -22.98 0.47
N GLY A 383 -24.03 -22.69 -0.82
CA GLY A 383 -23.11 -21.93 -1.65
C GLY A 383 -21.99 -22.80 -2.24
N ASN A 384 -21.45 -22.36 -3.38
CA ASN A 384 -20.20 -22.83 -3.96
C ASN A 384 -19.04 -22.69 -2.96
N ALA A 385 -18.93 -21.57 -2.24
CA ALA A 385 -17.80 -21.27 -1.37
C ALA A 385 -17.60 -22.34 -0.28
N GLN A 386 -18.67 -22.75 0.41
CA GLN A 386 -18.64 -23.87 1.37
C GLN A 386 -18.58 -25.26 0.71
N ASN A 387 -18.99 -25.40 -0.55
CA ASN A 387 -18.97 -26.68 -1.25
C ASN A 387 -17.55 -27.04 -1.70
N LYS A 388 -16.90 -27.98 -0.99
CA LYS A 388 -15.55 -28.46 -1.35
C LYS A 388 -15.52 -29.30 -2.63
N SER A 389 -16.67 -29.75 -3.15
CA SER A 389 -16.78 -30.47 -4.43
C SER A 389 -16.78 -29.55 -5.67
N THR A 390 -16.53 -28.25 -5.50
CA THR A 390 -16.34 -27.29 -6.61
C THR A 390 -15.03 -26.50 -6.44
N LEU A 391 -14.55 -25.93 -7.55
CA LEU A 391 -13.36 -25.09 -7.59
C LEU A 391 -13.65 -23.58 -7.43
N LEU A 392 -14.90 -23.19 -7.16
CA LEU A 392 -15.36 -21.80 -6.99
C LEU A 392 -15.47 -21.42 -5.51
N GLY A 393 -15.10 -20.19 -5.16
CA GLY A 393 -15.03 -19.70 -3.78
C GLY A 393 -13.93 -20.44 -3.00
N LYS A 394 -12.73 -20.53 -3.59
CA LYS A 394 -11.60 -21.33 -3.11
C LYS A 394 -10.27 -20.59 -3.24
N VAL A 395 -9.32 -21.02 -2.41
CA VAL A 395 -7.89 -20.97 -2.74
C VAL A 395 -7.46 -22.37 -3.16
N LEU A 396 -6.98 -22.49 -4.39
CA LEU A 396 -6.46 -23.73 -4.96
C LEU A 396 -4.93 -23.73 -4.90
N ARG A 397 -4.30 -24.90 -4.87
CA ARG A 397 -2.83 -25.06 -4.86
C ARG A 397 -2.41 -26.28 -5.68
N ILE A 398 -1.61 -26.07 -6.72
CA ILE A 398 -1.20 -27.09 -7.69
C ILE A 398 0.30 -27.06 -8.01
N ASP A 399 0.83 -28.21 -8.42
CA ASP A 399 2.20 -28.39 -8.90
C ASP A 399 2.24 -28.33 -10.44
N VAL A 400 2.84 -27.27 -10.98
CA VAL A 400 2.94 -27.00 -12.43
C VAL A 400 4.28 -27.47 -13.05
N ASP A 401 5.18 -28.03 -12.24
CA ASP A 401 6.50 -28.52 -12.67
C ASP A 401 6.49 -30.04 -12.96
N GLY A 402 5.37 -30.73 -12.73
CA GLY A 402 5.18 -32.14 -13.07
C GLY A 402 3.78 -32.48 -13.60
N GLU A 403 3.65 -33.67 -14.19
CA GLU A 403 2.43 -34.18 -14.83
C GLU A 403 1.74 -35.25 -13.97
N SER A 404 0.40 -35.30 -14.01
CA SER A 404 -0.39 -36.19 -13.15
C SER A 404 -0.67 -37.55 -13.82
N PRO A 405 -0.74 -38.66 -13.06
CA PRO A 405 -1.09 -39.98 -13.60
C PRO A 405 -2.47 -40.08 -14.26
N ASP A 406 -3.38 -39.14 -13.97
CA ASP A 406 -4.70 -39.03 -14.62
C ASP A 406 -4.68 -38.21 -15.94
N GLY A 407 -3.49 -37.78 -16.39
CA GLY A 407 -3.32 -36.98 -17.60
C GLY A 407 -3.51 -35.47 -17.41
N LYS A 408 -3.77 -34.98 -16.18
CA LYS A 408 -3.80 -33.53 -15.92
C LYS A 408 -2.41 -32.91 -16.17
N PRO A 409 -2.35 -31.68 -16.73
CA PRO A 409 -1.10 -30.97 -17.05
C PRO A 409 -0.39 -30.38 -15.82
N TYR A 410 -0.94 -30.59 -14.62
CA TYR A 410 -0.40 -30.25 -13.31
C TYR A 410 -0.62 -31.43 -12.37
N ARG A 411 0.15 -31.52 -11.28
CA ARG A 411 -0.04 -32.49 -10.19
C ARG A 411 -0.73 -31.85 -8.99
N ILE A 412 -1.33 -32.69 -8.15
CA ILE A 412 -1.75 -32.30 -6.81
C ILE A 412 -0.54 -32.43 -5.85
N PRO A 413 -0.20 -31.38 -5.08
CA PRO A 413 0.73 -31.50 -3.97
C PRO A 413 0.26 -32.57 -2.98
N PRO A 414 1.10 -33.55 -2.60
CA PRO A 414 0.68 -34.67 -1.75
C PRO A 414 0.30 -34.25 -0.33
N ASP A 415 0.64 -33.02 0.06
CA ASP A 415 0.27 -32.45 1.35
C ASP A 415 -0.98 -31.55 1.30
N ASN A 416 -1.68 -31.41 0.16
CA ASN A 416 -2.94 -30.63 0.12
C ASN A 416 -3.95 -31.18 1.15
N PRO A 417 -4.72 -30.31 1.84
CA PRO A 417 -5.48 -30.68 3.04
C PRO A 417 -6.66 -31.63 2.80
N PHE A 418 -7.15 -31.74 1.56
CA PHE A 418 -8.35 -32.53 1.23
C PHE A 418 -8.11 -33.68 0.25
N VAL A 419 -6.85 -34.07 -0.01
CA VAL A 419 -6.51 -35.15 -0.97
C VAL A 419 -7.15 -36.50 -0.62
N SER A 420 -7.41 -36.76 0.68
CA SER A 420 -8.06 -37.98 1.16
C SER A 420 -9.57 -37.83 1.41
N ASP A 421 -10.19 -36.69 1.08
CA ASP A 421 -11.64 -36.48 1.21
C ASP A 421 -12.34 -36.72 -0.13
N PRO A 422 -13.07 -37.84 -0.32
CA PRO A 422 -13.73 -38.16 -1.59
C PRO A 422 -14.91 -37.24 -1.92
N LYS A 423 -15.21 -36.24 -1.08
CA LYS A 423 -16.21 -35.18 -1.32
C LYS A 423 -15.56 -33.83 -1.65
N ALA A 424 -14.24 -33.77 -1.75
CA ALA A 424 -13.51 -32.54 -2.08
C ALA A 424 -12.75 -32.66 -3.41
N CYS A 425 -12.60 -31.53 -4.10
CA CYS A 425 -11.61 -31.40 -5.16
C CYS A 425 -10.20 -31.35 -4.53
N PRO A 426 -9.26 -32.25 -4.89
CA PRO A 426 -7.94 -32.33 -4.26
C PRO A 426 -7.05 -31.10 -4.54
N GLU A 427 -7.41 -30.26 -5.51
CA GLU A 427 -6.82 -28.96 -5.80
C GLU A 427 -7.05 -27.94 -4.66
N VAL A 428 -8.06 -28.12 -3.82
CA VAL A 428 -8.47 -27.15 -2.78
C VAL A 428 -7.46 -27.11 -1.63
N TYR A 429 -6.98 -25.90 -1.34
CA TYR A 429 -6.11 -25.60 -0.20
C TYR A 429 -6.84 -24.83 0.92
N ALA A 430 -7.76 -23.93 0.55
CA ALA A 430 -8.67 -23.26 1.48
C ALA A 430 -10.02 -22.97 0.79
N TYR A 431 -11.06 -22.71 1.57
CA TYR A 431 -12.44 -22.56 1.05
C TYR A 431 -13.25 -21.57 1.88
N GLY A 432 -14.49 -21.31 1.46
CA GLY A 432 -15.37 -20.37 2.15
C GLY A 432 -14.99 -18.91 1.93
N VAL A 433 -14.39 -18.58 0.77
CA VAL A 433 -14.04 -17.22 0.34
C VAL A 433 -15.06 -16.72 -0.68
N ARG A 434 -15.26 -15.41 -0.80
CA ARG A 434 -16.30 -14.79 -1.65
C ARG A 434 -15.75 -14.35 -3.01
N ASN A 435 -14.82 -13.40 -3.00
CA ASN A 435 -14.16 -12.82 -4.16
C ASN A 435 -12.81 -12.21 -3.74
N MET A 436 -11.85 -13.07 -3.38
CA MET A 436 -10.48 -12.65 -3.09
C MET A 436 -9.80 -12.08 -4.35
N TRP A 437 -9.58 -10.77 -4.37
CA TRP A 437 -9.15 -10.06 -5.58
C TRP A 437 -7.62 -9.95 -5.71
N ARG A 438 -6.95 -9.18 -4.84
CA ARG A 438 -5.48 -9.17 -4.74
C ARG A 438 -5.02 -9.88 -3.47
N CYS A 439 -4.15 -10.85 -3.70
CA CYS A 439 -3.42 -11.54 -2.65
C CYS A 439 -1.91 -11.48 -2.93
N ALA A 440 -1.11 -11.42 -1.88
CA ALA A 440 0.32 -11.25 -1.94
C ALA A 440 1.03 -12.18 -0.95
N VAL A 441 2.21 -12.67 -1.32
CA VAL A 441 3.10 -13.39 -0.41
C VAL A 441 4.00 -12.39 0.31
N ASP A 442 3.97 -12.35 1.63
CA ASP A 442 4.97 -11.65 2.42
C ASP A 442 6.35 -12.28 2.12
N ARG A 443 7.22 -11.55 1.41
CA ARG A 443 8.61 -11.96 1.10
C ARG A 443 9.41 -12.28 2.38
N GLY A 444 8.93 -11.80 3.53
CA GLY A 444 9.58 -11.81 4.83
C GLY A 444 10.47 -10.60 5.02
N ASP A 445 10.65 -10.20 6.28
CA ASP A 445 11.59 -9.15 6.66
C ASP A 445 12.98 -9.41 6.05
N PRO A 446 13.62 -8.43 5.38
CA PRO A 446 14.88 -8.65 4.65
C PRO A 446 16.02 -9.21 5.50
N VAL A 447 16.04 -8.93 6.81
CA VAL A 447 17.08 -9.39 7.75
C VAL A 447 16.63 -10.68 8.46
N THR A 448 15.62 -10.59 9.31
CA THR A 448 15.15 -11.63 10.23
C THR A 448 14.29 -12.71 9.57
N LYS A 449 13.82 -12.47 8.34
CA LYS A 449 12.84 -13.30 7.60
C LYS A 449 11.47 -13.44 8.28
N LYS A 450 11.16 -12.68 9.34
CA LYS A 450 9.85 -12.71 10.01
C LYS A 450 8.73 -12.49 8.99
N GLY A 451 7.72 -13.36 9.02
CA GLY A 451 6.53 -13.27 8.18
C GLY A 451 6.62 -13.93 6.81
N ARG A 452 7.81 -14.39 6.39
CA ARG A 452 8.05 -15.02 5.08
C ARG A 452 7.05 -16.14 4.78
N GLY A 453 6.39 -16.06 3.62
CA GLY A 453 5.49 -17.09 3.12
C GLY A 453 4.04 -16.98 3.58
N ARG A 454 3.69 -16.01 4.43
CA ARG A 454 2.28 -15.68 4.71
C ARG A 454 1.63 -15.14 3.44
N ILE A 455 0.49 -15.69 3.05
CA ILE A 455 -0.35 -15.16 1.97
C ILE A 455 -1.37 -14.24 2.61
N PHE A 456 -1.36 -12.96 2.26
CA PHE A 456 -2.39 -11.99 2.62
C PHE A 456 -3.37 -11.82 1.46
N CYS A 457 -4.65 -11.61 1.75
CA CYS A 457 -5.70 -11.35 0.76
C CYS A 457 -6.60 -10.19 1.19
N GLY A 458 -7.23 -9.51 0.23
CA GLY A 458 -8.50 -8.80 0.45
C GLY A 458 -9.65 -9.58 -0.16
N ASP A 459 -10.67 -9.90 0.62
CA ASP A 459 -11.90 -10.55 0.17
C ASP A 459 -13.06 -9.52 0.15
N VAL A 460 -13.66 -9.34 -1.03
CA VAL A 460 -14.74 -8.37 -1.24
C VAL A 460 -16.04 -8.96 -0.70
N GLY A 461 -16.55 -8.39 0.39
CA GLY A 461 -17.79 -8.85 1.04
C GLY A 461 -19.06 -8.49 0.25
N GLN A 462 -20.22 -8.89 0.76
CA GLN A 462 -21.51 -8.74 0.07
C GLN A 462 -22.25 -7.42 0.32
N ASN A 463 -22.42 -7.01 1.58
CA ASN A 463 -23.28 -5.89 1.97
C ASN A 463 -22.99 -5.30 3.37
N ARG A 464 -22.20 -5.97 4.21
CA ARG A 464 -21.90 -5.55 5.59
C ARG A 464 -20.45 -5.14 5.77
N PHE A 465 -19.52 -6.02 5.42
CA PHE A 465 -18.09 -5.85 5.66
C PHE A 465 -17.27 -6.01 4.37
N GLU A 466 -16.00 -5.63 4.46
CA GLU A 466 -14.90 -5.94 3.57
C GLU A 466 -13.78 -6.54 4.44
N GLU A 467 -13.02 -7.52 3.94
CA GLU A 467 -12.23 -8.42 4.78
C GLU A 467 -10.76 -8.48 4.33
N ILE A 468 -9.83 -8.55 5.29
CA ILE A 468 -8.40 -8.84 5.07
C ILE A 468 -8.05 -10.12 5.82
N ASP A 469 -7.50 -11.08 5.08
CA ASP A 469 -7.23 -12.43 5.54
C ASP A 469 -5.75 -12.81 5.44
N ILE A 470 -5.35 -13.79 6.27
CA ILE A 470 -4.13 -14.56 6.07
C ILE A 470 -4.54 -15.99 5.72
N VAL A 471 -4.16 -16.45 4.52
CA VAL A 471 -4.57 -17.76 3.99
C VAL A 471 -3.74 -18.88 4.61
N VAL A 472 -4.41 -19.84 5.25
CA VAL A 472 -3.78 -21.01 5.87
C VAL A 472 -4.35 -22.33 5.33
N LYS A 473 -3.56 -23.38 5.48
CA LYS A 473 -3.84 -24.74 4.99
C LYS A 473 -5.11 -25.33 5.62
N GLY A 474 -6.10 -25.64 4.78
CA GLY A 474 -7.38 -26.21 5.18
C GLY A 474 -8.41 -25.19 5.69
N GLY A 475 -8.06 -23.90 5.72
CA GLY A 475 -8.89 -22.86 6.31
C GLY A 475 -10.26 -22.70 5.65
N ASN A 476 -11.26 -22.43 6.49
CA ASN A 476 -12.61 -22.02 6.08
C ASN A 476 -12.78 -20.53 6.41
N TYR A 477 -13.01 -19.68 5.42
CA TYR A 477 -13.23 -18.23 5.62
C TYR A 477 -14.73 -17.88 5.79
N GLY A 478 -15.58 -18.90 5.96
CA GLY A 478 -16.94 -18.76 6.47
C GLY A 478 -17.99 -18.26 5.48
N TRP A 479 -17.63 -17.63 4.35
CA TRP A 479 -18.61 -17.25 3.32
C TRP A 479 -19.25 -18.51 2.71
N ARG A 480 -20.58 -18.57 2.49
CA ARG A 480 -21.65 -17.58 2.67
C ARG A 480 -22.40 -17.62 4.02
N ALA A 481 -21.86 -18.32 5.02
CA ALA A 481 -22.46 -18.34 6.35
C ALA A 481 -22.14 -17.07 7.14
N LYS A 482 -20.91 -16.56 7.02
CA LYS A 482 -20.41 -15.33 7.63
C LYS A 482 -20.01 -14.28 6.59
N GLU A 483 -19.92 -13.05 7.05
CA GLU A 483 -19.34 -11.89 6.36
C GLU A 483 -18.71 -11.02 7.46
N GLY A 484 -17.38 -10.92 7.48
CA GLY A 484 -16.61 -10.34 8.57
C GLY A 484 -16.83 -11.07 9.89
N PHE A 485 -17.02 -10.29 10.95
CA PHE A 485 -17.28 -10.82 12.29
C PHE A 485 -18.76 -11.20 12.54
N GLU A 486 -19.62 -11.22 11.52
CA GLU A 486 -21.05 -11.47 11.63
C GLU A 486 -21.56 -12.66 10.79
N CYS A 487 -22.66 -13.27 11.23
CA CYS A 487 -23.43 -14.22 10.40
C CYS A 487 -24.14 -13.50 9.25
N TYR A 488 -23.75 -13.78 7.99
CA TYR A 488 -24.48 -13.36 6.79
C TYR A 488 -25.78 -14.15 6.65
N ASP A 489 -25.68 -15.45 6.37
CA ASP A 489 -26.81 -16.38 6.37
C ASP A 489 -26.98 -16.97 7.78
N THR A 490 -27.93 -16.44 8.54
CA THR A 490 -28.19 -16.87 9.92
C THR A 490 -28.62 -18.34 10.04
N LYS A 491 -29.20 -18.94 8.99
CA LYS A 491 -29.54 -20.37 9.01
C LYS A 491 -28.30 -21.22 8.83
N LEU A 492 -27.42 -20.87 7.89
CA LEU A 492 -26.18 -21.62 7.68
C LEU A 492 -25.21 -21.41 8.85
N CYS A 493 -25.08 -20.18 9.35
CA CYS A 493 -24.18 -19.80 10.44
C CYS A 493 -24.52 -20.45 11.79
N HIS A 494 -25.80 -20.67 12.10
CA HIS A 494 -26.22 -21.29 13.36
C HIS A 494 -26.40 -22.82 13.28
N ASN A 495 -26.66 -23.39 12.10
CA ASN A 495 -26.80 -24.85 11.93
C ASN A 495 -25.48 -25.56 11.57
N SER A 496 -24.38 -24.81 11.34
CA SER A 496 -23.08 -25.37 10.94
C SER A 496 -22.01 -25.06 11.98
N SER A 497 -21.28 -26.09 12.41
CA SER A 497 -19.95 -25.86 13.00
C SER A 497 -18.97 -25.70 11.83
N LEU A 498 -18.62 -24.45 11.52
CA LEU A 498 -17.84 -24.09 10.32
C LEU A 498 -16.33 -24.29 10.50
N ASP A 499 -15.85 -24.28 11.75
CA ASP A 499 -14.44 -24.12 12.12
C ASP A 499 -13.78 -22.95 11.37
N ASP A 500 -14.49 -21.81 11.32
CA ASP A 500 -14.12 -20.68 10.50
C ASP A 500 -13.01 -19.81 11.11
N ILE A 501 -12.18 -19.29 10.21
CA ILE A 501 -11.07 -18.40 10.50
C ILE A 501 -11.58 -16.98 10.26
N LEU A 502 -11.65 -16.19 11.35
CA LEU A 502 -12.03 -14.79 11.27
C LEU A 502 -10.92 -13.96 10.60
N PRO A 503 -11.26 -12.92 9.82
CA PRO A 503 -10.28 -12.06 9.17
C PRO A 503 -9.42 -11.31 10.18
N ILE A 504 -8.17 -11.03 9.81
CA ILE A 504 -7.24 -10.26 10.66
C ILE A 504 -7.67 -8.80 10.82
N PHE A 505 -8.46 -8.30 9.87
CA PHE A 505 -9.13 -7.00 9.92
C PHE A 505 -10.35 -7.02 9.00
N ALA A 506 -11.47 -6.46 9.45
CA ALA A 506 -12.64 -6.22 8.60
C ALA A 506 -13.23 -4.84 8.87
N TYR A 507 -13.83 -4.23 7.84
CA TYR A 507 -14.40 -2.88 7.93
C TYR A 507 -15.78 -2.76 7.27
N GLY A 508 -16.67 -1.99 7.89
CA GLY A 508 -18.06 -1.86 7.43
C GLY A 508 -18.24 -0.89 6.27
N ARG A 509 -19.42 -0.92 5.62
CA ARG A 509 -19.78 -0.08 4.44
C ARG A 509 -19.71 1.44 4.62
N SER A 510 -19.48 1.94 5.83
CA SER A 510 -19.21 3.35 6.14
C SER A 510 -17.73 3.74 5.97
N VAL A 511 -16.82 2.78 5.88
CA VAL A 511 -15.36 2.97 5.78
C VAL A 511 -14.87 2.82 4.32
N GLY A 512 -15.52 1.94 3.55
CA GLY A 512 -15.31 1.67 2.13
C GLY A 512 -16.42 0.75 1.58
N LYS A 513 -16.31 0.25 0.34
CA LYS A 513 -17.34 -0.63 -0.28
C LYS A 513 -16.80 -1.78 -1.16
N SER A 514 -15.48 -1.91 -1.31
CA SER A 514 -14.86 -3.00 -2.07
C SER A 514 -13.37 -2.99 -1.77
N VAL A 515 -12.88 -3.95 -0.98
CA VAL A 515 -11.46 -4.03 -0.67
C VAL A 515 -10.66 -4.53 -1.88
N THR A 516 -9.65 -3.76 -2.30
CA THR A 516 -8.77 -4.17 -3.40
C THR A 516 -7.85 -5.32 -2.99
N GLY A 517 -7.54 -5.43 -1.69
CA GLY A 517 -6.38 -6.17 -1.19
C GLY A 517 -5.12 -5.30 -1.21
N GLY A 518 -3.96 -5.92 -1.01
CA GLY A 518 -2.70 -5.21 -0.74
C GLY A 518 -1.49 -6.13 -0.59
N TYR A 519 -0.36 -5.55 -0.16
CA TYR A 519 0.93 -6.23 -0.01
C TYR A 519 1.59 -5.81 1.30
N VAL A 520 2.43 -6.68 1.87
CA VAL A 520 3.36 -6.29 2.94
C VAL A 520 4.55 -5.58 2.30
N TYR A 521 4.79 -4.30 2.60
CA TYR A 521 5.96 -3.60 2.06
C TYR A 521 7.26 -4.24 2.58
N ARG A 522 8.13 -4.63 1.65
CA ARG A 522 9.45 -5.28 1.91
C ARG A 522 10.57 -4.67 1.06
N GLY A 523 10.34 -3.49 0.49
CA GLY A 523 11.31 -2.74 -0.29
C GLY A 523 12.44 -2.17 0.56
N CYS A 524 13.39 -1.56 -0.13
CA CYS A 524 14.62 -1.00 0.44
C CYS A 524 14.59 0.53 0.49
N GLU A 525 13.94 1.20 -0.46
CA GLU A 525 13.96 2.68 -0.55
C GLU A 525 13.25 3.37 0.62
N SER A 526 12.24 2.73 1.23
CA SER A 526 11.38 3.31 2.28
C SER A 526 11.33 2.39 3.52
N PRO A 527 12.45 2.19 4.25
CA PRO A 527 12.57 1.19 5.32
C PRO A 527 11.56 1.36 6.46
N ASN A 528 11.07 2.57 6.72
CA ASN A 528 10.06 2.85 7.74
C ASN A 528 8.67 2.25 7.42
N LEU A 529 8.46 1.75 6.18
CA LEU A 529 7.25 1.02 5.77
C LEU A 529 7.39 -0.51 5.93
N ASN A 530 8.58 -1.03 6.24
CA ASN A 530 8.87 -2.46 6.29
C ASN A 530 7.92 -3.21 7.26
N GLY A 531 7.18 -4.19 6.72
CA GLY A 531 6.25 -5.00 7.50
C GLY A 531 4.85 -4.40 7.68
N LEU A 532 4.58 -3.20 7.16
CA LEU A 532 3.21 -2.70 7.02
C LEU A 532 2.51 -3.43 5.88
N TYR A 533 1.32 -3.98 6.13
CA TYR A 533 0.43 -4.45 5.07
C TYR A 533 -0.36 -3.25 4.54
N ILE A 534 0.01 -2.76 3.35
CA ILE A 534 -0.59 -1.59 2.71
C ILE A 534 -1.62 -2.06 1.67
N PHE A 535 -2.83 -1.54 1.78
CA PHE A 535 -4.01 -1.96 1.01
C PHE A 535 -4.94 -0.77 0.72
N GLY A 536 -5.97 -0.99 -0.10
CA GLY A 536 -6.92 0.06 -0.48
C GLY A 536 -8.34 -0.43 -0.71
N ASP A 537 -9.26 0.54 -0.89
CA ASP A 537 -10.65 0.31 -1.28
C ASP A 537 -10.92 0.87 -2.68
N PHE A 538 -11.44 0.03 -3.58
CA PHE A 538 -11.71 0.34 -4.97
C PHE A 538 -12.77 1.45 -5.15
N MET A 539 -13.80 1.52 -4.29
CA MET A 539 -14.95 2.40 -4.55
C MET A 539 -14.79 3.83 -4.02
N ASN A 540 -13.99 4.04 -2.98
CA ASN A 540 -13.72 5.38 -2.44
C ASN A 540 -12.25 5.84 -2.54
N GLY A 541 -11.34 4.95 -2.95
CA GLY A 541 -9.92 5.25 -3.11
C GLY A 541 -9.15 5.37 -1.79
N ARG A 542 -9.72 4.96 -0.66
CA ARG A 542 -9.05 5.05 0.64
C ARG A 542 -7.85 4.10 0.70
N LEU A 543 -6.70 4.65 1.05
CA LEU A 543 -5.46 3.91 1.32
C LEU A 543 -5.30 3.68 2.82
N MET A 544 -4.83 2.49 3.20
CA MET A 544 -4.81 1.99 4.58
C MET A 544 -3.60 1.10 4.83
N ALA A 545 -3.16 1.03 6.09
CA ALA A 545 -2.11 0.11 6.53
C ALA A 545 -2.59 -0.73 7.72
N LEU A 546 -2.16 -1.99 7.80
CA LEU A 546 -2.20 -2.80 9.02
C LEU A 546 -0.77 -3.06 9.52
N GLN A 547 -0.56 -2.94 10.83
CA GLN A 547 0.70 -3.28 11.50
C GLN A 547 0.47 -4.39 12.52
N GLU A 548 1.32 -5.42 12.48
CA GLU A 548 1.31 -6.55 13.43
C GLU A 548 2.13 -6.20 14.69
N ASP A 549 1.50 -6.21 15.86
CA ASP A 549 2.17 -5.96 17.13
C ASP A 549 2.94 -7.18 17.68
N LYS A 550 3.65 -6.98 18.80
CA LYS A 550 4.42 -8.05 19.47
C LYS A 550 3.55 -9.16 20.10
N THR A 551 2.22 -9.04 20.02
CA THR A 551 1.23 -10.03 20.47
C THR A 551 0.43 -10.65 19.32
N ASN A 552 0.87 -10.42 18.07
CA ASN A 552 0.22 -10.85 16.82
C ASN A 552 -1.19 -10.24 16.61
N LYS A 553 -1.45 -9.07 17.18
CA LYS A 553 -2.67 -8.29 16.89
C LYS A 553 -2.40 -7.26 15.81
N TRP A 554 -3.41 -6.99 15.00
CA TRP A 554 -3.31 -6.06 13.89
C TRP A 554 -3.93 -4.70 14.24
N LYS A 555 -3.12 -3.65 14.16
CA LYS A 555 -3.56 -2.25 14.31
C LYS A 555 -3.73 -1.61 12.93
N LYS A 556 -4.91 -1.09 12.65
CA LYS A 556 -5.16 -0.23 11.48
C LYS A 556 -4.52 1.16 11.66
N GLN A 557 -3.94 1.68 10.59
CA GLN A 557 -3.69 3.11 10.37
C GLN A 557 -4.34 3.54 9.03
N ASP A 558 -4.74 4.80 8.91
CA ASP A 558 -5.13 5.39 7.62
C ASP A 558 -3.93 6.02 6.94
N ILE A 559 -3.87 5.94 5.61
CA ILE A 559 -2.83 6.58 4.79
C ILE A 559 -3.41 7.85 4.19
N CYS A 560 -2.64 8.93 4.29
CA CYS A 560 -2.88 10.20 3.62
C CYS A 560 -1.79 10.41 2.57
N ILE A 561 -2.18 10.77 1.35
CA ILE A 561 -1.21 11.24 0.35
C ILE A 561 -1.00 12.74 0.57
N ASP A 562 0.24 13.12 0.84
CA ASP A 562 0.59 14.48 1.20
C ASP A 562 0.84 15.33 -0.07
N SER A 563 0.36 16.57 -0.05
CA SER A 563 0.48 17.57 -1.10
C SER A 563 1.14 18.88 -0.62
N THR A 564 1.68 18.86 0.60
CA THR A 564 2.43 19.96 1.21
C THR A 564 3.91 19.93 0.80
N ARG A 565 4.71 20.81 1.41
CA ARG A 565 6.17 20.88 1.20
C ARG A 565 6.91 19.57 1.46
N ALA A 566 6.37 18.65 2.25
CA ALA A 566 6.98 17.34 2.50
C ALA A 566 7.10 16.47 1.23
N CYS A 567 6.22 16.67 0.24
CA CYS A 567 6.28 15.98 -1.05
C CYS A 567 6.73 16.88 -2.20
N ALA A 568 7.33 18.05 -1.92
CA ALA A 568 7.76 19.02 -2.93
C ALA A 568 9.11 18.65 -3.59
N PHE A 569 9.18 17.43 -4.14
CA PHE A 569 10.33 16.93 -4.90
C PHE A 569 9.96 16.68 -6.38
N PRO A 570 10.93 16.71 -7.31
CA PRO A 570 10.66 16.46 -8.73
C PRO A 570 9.97 15.11 -8.98
N GLY A 571 8.92 15.12 -9.79
CA GLY A 571 8.15 13.91 -10.16
C GLY A 571 7.14 13.42 -9.12
N MET A 572 7.11 13.99 -7.91
CA MET A 572 6.11 13.65 -6.89
C MET A 572 4.75 14.28 -7.22
N THR A 573 3.65 13.55 -7.04
CA THR A 573 2.28 14.06 -7.17
C THR A 573 1.49 13.85 -5.88
N GLY A 574 0.67 14.85 -5.54
CA GLY A 574 -0.18 14.86 -4.34
C GLY A 574 -1.60 14.33 -4.59
N SER A 575 -1.85 13.65 -5.71
CA SER A 575 -3.17 13.14 -6.10
C SER A 575 -3.09 11.94 -7.03
N TYR A 576 -4.13 11.10 -7.00
CA TYR A 576 -4.29 9.89 -7.81
C TYR A 576 -5.77 9.71 -8.17
N SER A 577 -6.06 8.83 -9.12
CA SER A 577 -7.44 8.58 -9.54
C SER A 577 -8.24 7.76 -8.51
N LYS A 578 -9.54 8.04 -8.36
CA LYS A 578 -10.43 7.50 -7.30
C LYS A 578 -10.46 5.98 -7.21
N PHE A 579 -10.51 5.26 -8.34
CA PHE A 579 -10.79 3.82 -8.32
C PHE A 579 -9.51 3.00 -8.26
N ILE A 580 -9.13 2.51 -7.08
CA ILE A 580 -7.92 1.68 -6.87
C ILE A 580 -8.21 0.26 -7.38
N ILE A 581 -7.66 -0.07 -8.54
CA ILE A 581 -7.89 -1.35 -9.23
C ILE A 581 -7.06 -2.48 -8.61
N SER A 582 -5.81 -2.20 -8.24
CA SER A 582 -4.85 -3.27 -7.93
C SER A 582 -3.59 -2.74 -7.22
N PHE A 583 -2.83 -3.64 -6.61
CA PHE A 583 -1.51 -3.38 -6.03
C PHE A 583 -0.46 -4.31 -6.67
N ALA A 584 0.81 -3.92 -6.63
CA ALA A 584 1.93 -4.70 -7.13
C ALA A 584 3.25 -4.32 -6.44
N GLU A 585 4.19 -5.24 -6.40
CA GLU A 585 5.59 -4.96 -6.04
C GLU A 585 6.52 -5.08 -7.25
N ASP A 586 7.66 -4.38 -7.24
CA ASP A 586 8.75 -4.61 -8.18
C ASP A 586 9.73 -5.69 -7.71
N GLU A 587 10.75 -5.98 -8.52
CA GLU A 587 11.74 -7.02 -8.19
C GLU A 587 12.58 -6.67 -6.94
N ALA A 588 12.66 -5.40 -6.52
CA ALA A 588 13.30 -4.97 -5.28
C ALA A 588 12.36 -5.00 -4.05
N GLY A 589 11.05 -5.18 -4.26
CA GLY A 589 10.02 -5.15 -3.21
C GLY A 589 9.40 -3.76 -2.97
N GLU A 590 9.67 -2.79 -3.85
CA GLU A 590 9.03 -1.48 -3.77
C GLU A 590 7.56 -1.58 -4.17
N LEU A 591 6.69 -0.86 -3.46
CA LEU A 591 5.25 -1.00 -3.61
C LEU A 591 4.64 0.02 -4.57
N TYR A 592 3.69 -0.47 -5.37
CA TYR A 592 2.94 0.28 -6.36
C TYR A 592 1.44 -0.01 -6.23
N PHE A 593 0.60 0.91 -6.71
CA PHE A 593 -0.81 0.66 -6.95
C PHE A 593 -1.29 1.24 -8.27
N MET A 594 -2.33 0.61 -8.81
CA MET A 594 -3.00 0.98 -10.06
C MET A 594 -4.33 1.64 -9.72
N SER A 595 -4.61 2.78 -10.33
CA SER A 595 -5.95 3.40 -10.23
C SER A 595 -6.41 4.05 -11.53
N THR A 596 -7.72 4.19 -11.68
CA THR A 596 -8.38 4.83 -12.84
C THR A 596 -9.41 5.85 -12.38
N SER A 597 -9.73 6.82 -13.23
CA SER A 597 -10.86 7.73 -13.02
C SER A 597 -12.18 7.18 -13.57
N TYR A 598 -12.12 6.09 -14.34
CA TYR A 598 -13.28 5.42 -14.94
C TYR A 598 -13.03 3.90 -15.06
N PRO A 599 -13.68 3.06 -14.24
CA PRO A 599 -13.41 1.62 -14.19
C PRO A 599 -14.23 0.87 -15.24
N SER A 600 -13.78 0.94 -16.48
CA SER A 600 -14.30 0.19 -17.63
C SER A 600 -13.12 -0.33 -18.45
N ALA A 601 -13.18 -1.60 -18.85
CA ALA A 601 -12.04 -2.32 -19.45
C ALA A 601 -11.41 -1.58 -20.65
N TYR A 602 -12.19 -0.81 -21.40
CA TYR A 602 -11.76 -0.15 -22.64
C TYR A 602 -11.24 1.28 -22.46
N ALA A 603 -11.40 1.88 -21.27
CA ALA A 603 -11.13 3.30 -21.03
C ALA A 603 -9.66 3.58 -20.66
N PRO A 604 -8.91 4.38 -21.43
CA PRO A 604 -7.48 4.65 -21.23
C PRO A 604 -7.24 5.72 -20.14
N HIS A 605 -7.79 5.48 -18.95
CA HIS A 605 -7.80 6.40 -17.82
C HIS A 605 -7.05 5.86 -16.59
N GLY A 606 -6.39 4.71 -16.72
CA GLY A 606 -5.56 4.12 -15.68
C GLY A 606 -4.14 4.69 -15.63
N SER A 607 -3.64 4.83 -14.40
CA SER A 607 -2.24 5.13 -14.06
C SER A 607 -1.72 4.16 -13.00
N LEU A 608 -0.39 4.01 -12.95
CA LEU A 608 0.37 3.26 -11.94
C LEU A 608 1.19 4.27 -11.12
N TYR A 609 1.13 4.15 -9.79
CA TYR A 609 1.82 5.02 -8.85
C TYR A 609 2.74 4.22 -7.92
N LYS A 610 3.97 4.67 -7.71
CA LYS A 610 4.90 4.15 -6.69
C LYS A 610 4.67 4.85 -5.35
N PHE A 611 4.71 4.11 -4.24
CA PHE A 611 4.73 4.68 -2.89
C PHE A 611 6.11 5.20 -2.49
N ILE A 612 6.14 6.33 -1.81
CA ILE A 612 7.37 7.03 -1.38
C ILE A 612 7.16 7.50 0.07
N ASP A 613 8.06 7.11 0.99
CA ASP A 613 8.16 7.74 2.32
C ASP A 613 8.72 9.18 2.20
N PRO A 614 8.00 10.24 2.64
CA PRO A 614 8.48 11.63 2.58
C PRO A 614 9.77 11.88 3.37
N ALA A 615 10.14 10.99 4.30
CA ALA A 615 11.39 11.11 5.05
C ALA A 615 12.65 10.97 4.17
N ARG A 616 12.54 10.50 2.92
CA ARG A 616 13.67 10.39 1.98
C ARG A 616 13.62 11.48 0.90
N ARG A 617 14.73 12.21 0.74
CA ARG A 617 14.84 13.23 -0.33
C ARG A 617 15.34 12.68 -1.67
N ALA A 618 15.90 11.46 -1.72
CA ALA A 618 16.30 10.79 -2.95
C ALA A 618 16.24 9.24 -2.80
N PRO A 619 16.56 8.45 -3.84
CA PRO A 619 16.79 7.01 -3.69
C PRO A 619 18.09 6.72 -2.92
N PRO A 620 18.05 5.95 -1.81
CA PRO A 620 19.23 5.64 -1.01
C PRO A 620 20.35 4.93 -1.79
N ARG A 621 21.60 5.31 -1.56
CA ARG A 621 22.77 4.71 -2.27
C ARG A 621 22.91 3.21 -1.97
N LYS A 622 22.54 2.74 -0.76
CA LYS A 622 22.62 1.33 -0.36
C LYS A 622 21.67 0.40 -1.15
N CYS A 623 20.55 0.90 -1.66
CA CYS A 623 19.51 0.07 -2.29
C CYS A 623 19.74 -0.25 -3.78
N LYS A 624 20.93 0.03 -4.30
CA LYS A 624 21.25 -0.10 -5.73
C LYS A 624 21.47 -1.56 -6.16
N TYR A 625 20.37 -2.23 -6.49
CA TYR A 625 20.41 -3.35 -7.43
C TYR A 625 20.98 -2.89 -8.78
N LYS A 626 21.62 -3.79 -9.52
CA LYS A 626 22.18 -3.53 -10.86
C LYS A 626 21.43 -4.38 -11.90
N PRO A 627 20.45 -3.82 -12.63
CA PRO A 627 19.67 -4.60 -13.60
C PRO A 627 20.54 -5.26 -14.67
N VAL A 628 20.19 -6.49 -15.01
CA VAL A 628 20.71 -7.23 -16.16
C VAL A 628 20.22 -6.52 -17.44
N PRO A 629 21.12 -6.13 -18.36
CA PRO A 629 20.73 -5.38 -19.56
C PRO A 629 19.73 -6.12 -20.44
N VAL A 630 18.56 -5.51 -20.65
CA VAL A 630 17.51 -6.01 -21.54
C VAL A 630 17.85 -5.69 -22.99
N LYS A 631 17.97 -6.72 -23.84
CA LYS A 631 17.99 -6.55 -25.30
C LYS A 631 16.56 -6.20 -25.75
N THR A 632 16.40 -5.11 -26.50
CA THR A 632 15.09 -4.61 -26.96
C THR A 632 15.08 -4.51 -28.48
N LYS A 633 14.25 -5.31 -29.18
CA LYS A 633 14.02 -5.16 -30.63
C LYS A 633 12.97 -4.10 -30.94
N SER A 634 11.90 -4.08 -30.15
CA SER A 634 10.84 -3.07 -30.25
C SER A 634 11.35 -1.69 -29.81
N LYS A 635 10.76 -0.65 -30.41
CA LYS A 635 11.03 0.75 -30.11
C LYS A 635 10.65 1.10 -28.66
N ARG A 636 11.44 1.96 -28.03
CA ARG A 636 11.17 2.51 -26.70
C ARG A 636 10.29 3.76 -26.82
N ILE A 637 9.27 3.84 -25.98
CA ILE A 637 8.39 4.99 -25.80
C ILE A 637 8.73 5.61 -24.44
N PRO A 638 9.29 6.83 -24.40
CA PRO A 638 9.53 7.55 -23.16
C PRO A 638 8.25 7.74 -22.34
N PHE A 639 8.34 7.44 -21.04
CA PHE A 639 7.29 7.80 -20.11
C PHE A 639 7.29 9.31 -19.86
N VAL A 640 6.10 9.90 -19.85
CA VAL A 640 5.86 11.31 -19.54
C VAL A 640 4.70 11.36 -18.52
N PRO A 641 4.91 11.88 -17.30
CA PRO A 641 3.84 12.08 -16.33
C PRO A 641 2.70 12.94 -16.89
N ARG A 642 1.46 12.63 -16.49
CA ARG A 642 0.25 13.43 -16.75
C ARG A 642 -0.32 14.05 -15.49
N ALA A 643 -0.06 13.45 -14.34
CA ALA A 643 -0.39 14.05 -13.06
C ALA A 643 0.49 15.29 -12.80
N LYS A 644 -0.11 16.40 -12.38
CA LYS A 644 0.63 17.59 -11.94
C LYS A 644 1.55 17.22 -10.78
N THR A 645 2.76 17.77 -10.75
CA THR A 645 3.65 17.57 -9.59
C THR A 645 3.28 18.48 -8.42
N VAL A 646 3.68 18.09 -7.21
CA VAL A 646 3.52 18.93 -6.00
C VAL A 646 4.27 20.27 -6.16
N LEU A 647 5.40 20.26 -6.87
CA LEU A 647 6.15 21.48 -7.19
C LEU A 647 5.37 22.41 -8.14
N GLU A 648 4.67 21.90 -9.15
CA GLU A 648 3.77 22.73 -9.97
C GLU A 648 2.63 23.32 -9.12
N LEU A 649 1.96 22.47 -8.33
CA LEU A 649 0.81 22.87 -7.49
C LEU A 649 1.17 23.94 -6.44
N LEU A 650 2.39 23.91 -5.90
CA LEU A 650 2.89 24.92 -4.96
C LEU A 650 3.37 26.22 -5.63
N ASN A 651 3.68 26.18 -6.94
CA ASN A 651 4.15 27.33 -7.71
C ASN A 651 3.04 27.99 -8.56
N GLU A 652 1.84 27.40 -8.65
CA GLU A 652 0.70 28.06 -9.31
C GLU A 652 0.27 29.32 -8.53
N PRO A 653 0.25 30.52 -9.16
CA PRO A 653 -0.08 31.75 -8.47
C PRO A 653 -1.56 31.76 -8.05
N SER A 654 -1.82 31.99 -6.76
CA SER A 654 -3.18 31.92 -6.19
C SER A 654 -4.16 32.88 -6.88
N THR A 655 -5.00 32.37 -7.78
CA THR A 655 -5.96 33.16 -8.55
C THR A 655 -7.23 33.52 -7.75
N THR A 656 -7.11 33.79 -6.46
CA THR A 656 -8.19 34.34 -5.63
C THR A 656 -8.45 35.81 -5.97
N LYS A 657 -9.21 36.06 -7.05
CA LYS A 657 -9.89 37.35 -7.22
C LYS A 657 -10.82 37.57 -6.02
N PRO A 658 -10.74 38.71 -5.31
CA PRO A 658 -11.63 38.97 -4.19
C PRO A 658 -13.11 38.96 -4.63
N PRO A 659 -14.03 38.38 -3.84
CA PRO A 659 -15.46 38.47 -4.15
C PRO A 659 -15.89 39.94 -4.14
N LYS A 660 -16.52 40.40 -5.24
CA LYS A 660 -17.08 41.75 -5.32
C LYS A 660 -18.13 41.92 -4.21
N LYS A 661 -17.93 42.87 -3.30
CA LYS A 661 -18.93 43.25 -2.29
C LYS A 661 -20.18 43.79 -2.99
N SER A 662 -21.27 43.05 -2.97
CA SER A 662 -22.60 43.56 -3.33
C SER A 662 -23.12 44.43 -2.19
N SER A 663 -23.10 45.75 -2.39
CA SER A 663 -23.63 46.71 -1.43
C SER A 663 -25.15 46.79 -1.49
N THR A 664 -25.84 46.11 -0.58
CA THR A 664 -27.29 46.31 -0.35
C THR A 664 -27.48 47.43 0.68
N PRO A 665 -28.14 48.56 0.35
CA PRO A 665 -28.43 49.61 1.32
C PRO A 665 -29.64 49.24 2.18
N THR A 666 -29.55 49.49 3.49
CA THR A 666 -30.63 49.17 4.45
C THR A 666 -31.30 50.45 4.97
N ALA A 667 -32.60 50.60 4.69
CA ALA A 667 -33.52 51.54 5.31
C ALA A 667 -34.96 51.09 5.03
N ALA A 668 -35.98 51.29 5.87
CA ALA A 668 -36.07 51.54 7.32
C ALA A 668 -37.54 51.22 7.72
N ILE A 669 -37.82 50.83 8.97
CA ILE A 669 -39.17 50.37 9.40
C ILE A 669 -39.86 51.45 10.25
N PRO A 670 -41.03 51.95 9.82
CA PRO A 670 -42.27 51.95 10.63
C PRO A 670 -43.54 51.71 9.77
N THR A 671 -44.76 51.37 10.23
CA THR A 671 -45.34 51.14 11.59
C THR A 671 -46.71 50.38 11.52
N VAL A 672 -47.16 49.84 12.66
CA VAL A 672 -48.58 49.69 13.13
C VAL A 672 -49.54 48.66 12.46
N SER A 673 -49.78 47.57 13.21
CA SER A 673 -51.07 47.02 13.69
C SER A 673 -52.28 46.70 12.78
N SER A 674 -52.62 45.41 12.72
CA SER A 674 -53.96 44.77 12.86
C SER A 674 -55.24 45.43 12.29
N LYS A 675 -55.95 44.69 11.41
CA LYS A 675 -57.24 44.04 11.76
C LYS A 675 -57.87 43.16 10.65
N GLU A 676 -58.60 42.15 11.13
CA GLU A 676 -59.79 41.50 10.54
C GLU A 676 -59.72 40.83 9.15
N ALA A 677 -60.74 40.00 8.86
CA ALA A 677 -60.77 39.05 7.75
C ALA A 677 -62.08 39.12 6.95
N LYS A 678 -62.06 38.64 5.70
CA LYS A 678 -63.28 38.28 4.94
C LYS A 678 -62.98 37.20 3.90
N LYS A 679 -64.01 36.39 3.60
CA LYS A 679 -64.01 35.28 2.63
C LYS A 679 -64.26 35.77 1.21
N MET A 680 -63.81 35.01 0.19
CA MET A 680 -64.53 34.63 -1.06
C MET A 680 -63.55 34.01 -2.08
N PRO A 681 -63.99 33.34 -3.16
CA PRO A 681 -65.13 32.42 -3.31
C PRO A 681 -64.74 31.11 -4.06
N PHE A 682 -65.72 30.28 -4.44
CA PHE A 682 -65.53 29.00 -5.16
C PHE A 682 -66.60 28.85 -6.27
N THR A 683 -66.20 28.63 -7.54
CA THR A 683 -66.95 27.95 -8.65
C THR A 683 -66.08 27.99 -9.92
N LYS A 684 -65.91 26.97 -10.79
CA LYS A 684 -66.74 25.91 -11.41
C LYS A 684 -67.50 26.32 -12.69
N THR A 685 -67.10 25.75 -13.84
CA THR A 685 -67.88 25.15 -14.96
C THR A 685 -66.92 24.79 -16.12
N LYS A 686 -67.19 23.93 -17.13
CA LYS A 686 -68.38 23.12 -17.52
C LYS A 686 -67.95 21.88 -18.37
N ALA A 687 -68.68 20.76 -18.23
CA ALA A 687 -69.14 19.72 -19.22
C ALA A 687 -68.26 19.26 -20.43
N SER A 688 -68.48 18.12 -21.13
CA SER A 688 -69.60 17.15 -21.14
C SER A 688 -69.21 15.76 -21.73
N THR A 689 -69.91 14.68 -21.33
CA THR A 689 -70.10 13.39 -22.07
C THR A 689 -68.85 12.51 -22.36
N VAL A 690 -68.91 11.17 -22.54
CA VAL A 690 -69.98 10.20 -22.93
C VAL A 690 -70.03 8.96 -22.00
N LYS A 691 -71.14 8.20 -22.08
CA LYS A 691 -71.46 6.85 -21.52
C LYS A 691 -70.61 5.71 -22.15
N THR A 692 -70.66 4.40 -21.81
CA THR A 692 -70.99 3.51 -20.65
C THR A 692 -70.64 2.06 -21.05
N ALA A 693 -70.17 1.20 -20.14
CA ALA A 693 -70.39 -0.26 -20.19
C ALA A 693 -70.08 -0.90 -18.82
N SER A 694 -70.63 -2.09 -18.54
CA SER A 694 -70.43 -2.81 -17.27
C SER A 694 -70.08 -4.29 -17.48
N SER A 695 -69.37 -4.87 -16.51
CA SER A 695 -69.49 -6.29 -16.19
C SER A 695 -69.11 -6.52 -14.72
N GLY A 696 -69.58 -7.63 -14.12
CA GLY A 696 -69.23 -7.99 -12.75
C GLY A 696 -69.95 -9.23 -12.23
N LYS A 697 -69.35 -9.89 -11.23
CA LYS A 697 -69.84 -11.01 -10.38
C LYS A 697 -69.00 -10.94 -9.09
N LYS A 698 -69.54 -11.03 -7.86
CA LYS A 698 -70.00 -12.25 -7.13
C LYS A 698 -68.91 -13.35 -7.17
N ARG A 699 -68.42 -13.95 -6.08
CA ARG A 699 -68.90 -14.23 -4.69
C ARG A 699 -67.67 -14.19 -3.74
N GLN A 700 -67.71 -14.14 -2.39
CA GLN A 700 -68.74 -14.06 -1.34
C GLN A 700 -68.10 -13.40 -0.07
N LYS A 701 -68.75 -13.41 1.10
CA LYS A 701 -68.19 -13.09 2.43
C LYS A 701 -68.78 -14.05 3.47
N ILE A 702 -68.05 -14.36 4.55
CA ILE A 702 -68.60 -15.01 5.76
C ILE A 702 -68.21 -14.16 7.00
N LYS A 703 -69.08 -14.17 8.01
CA LYS A 703 -69.00 -13.44 9.30
C LYS A 703 -68.44 -14.38 10.39
N ALA A 704 -67.90 -13.96 11.54
CA ALA A 704 -67.33 -12.68 12.02
C ALA A 704 -66.42 -13.05 13.25
N GLU A 705 -66.28 -12.46 14.45
CA GLU A 705 -66.78 -11.35 15.30
C GLU A 705 -65.56 -10.81 16.13
N VAL A 706 -65.45 -9.62 16.75
CA VAL A 706 -66.27 -8.83 17.70
C VAL A 706 -66.31 -9.49 19.09
N LYS A 707 -65.80 -8.93 20.22
CA LYS A 707 -65.10 -7.66 20.59
C LYS A 707 -64.48 -7.82 22.03
N PRO A 708 -63.77 -6.85 22.71
CA PRO A 708 -63.41 -5.48 22.28
C PRO A 708 -62.01 -4.81 22.57
N HIS A 709 -61.37 -4.90 23.75
CA HIS A 709 -60.61 -3.77 24.37
C HIS A 709 -59.12 -4.04 24.70
N LYS A 710 -58.16 -3.08 24.84
CA LYS A 710 -58.07 -1.65 25.30
C LYS A 710 -58.04 -1.42 26.83
N LEU A 711 -57.22 -0.53 27.43
CA LEU A 711 -55.93 0.14 27.09
C LEU A 711 -55.46 0.99 28.33
N LYS A 712 -54.24 1.57 28.30
CA LYS A 712 -53.63 2.58 29.23
C LYS A 712 -52.91 2.01 30.48
N GLN A 713 -51.60 2.28 30.72
CA GLN A 713 -50.81 3.52 30.98
C GLN A 713 -50.77 3.86 32.50
N GLU A 714 -49.60 3.77 33.18
CA GLU A 714 -48.64 4.88 33.53
C GLU A 714 -49.16 5.78 34.68
N GLU A 715 -48.39 6.18 35.72
CA GLU A 715 -46.95 6.11 36.06
C GLU A 715 -46.76 6.42 37.59
N LYS A 716 -45.60 6.06 38.20
CA LYS A 716 -44.76 6.88 39.15
C LYS A 716 -44.22 6.25 40.47
N VAL A 717 -42.88 6.31 40.55
CA VAL A 717 -42.01 6.65 41.71
C VAL A 717 -41.70 5.56 42.77
N ALA A 718 -40.47 5.65 43.30
CA ALA A 718 -39.74 4.71 44.17
C ALA A 718 -39.53 5.32 45.61
N PRO A 719 -38.58 4.94 46.51
CA PRO A 719 -37.39 4.06 46.39
C PRO A 719 -37.13 3.09 47.58
N ILE A 720 -36.03 2.31 47.54
CA ILE A 720 -35.01 2.12 48.63
C ILE A 720 -33.92 1.08 48.21
N SER A 721 -32.75 1.13 48.86
CA SER A 721 -31.51 0.33 48.60
C SER A 721 -31.51 -1.05 49.34
N ARG A 722 -30.52 -1.97 49.30
CA ARG A 722 -29.03 -1.86 49.21
C ARG A 722 -28.37 -3.28 49.12
N THR A 723 -27.14 -3.40 48.55
CA THR A 723 -26.07 -4.43 48.85
C THR A 723 -26.37 -5.96 48.70
N THR A 724 -25.49 -6.93 48.37
CA THR A 724 -24.11 -7.07 47.79
C THR A 724 -23.94 -8.57 47.31
N PRO A 725 -22.77 -9.24 47.27
CA PRO A 725 -21.81 -9.30 46.16
C PRO A 725 -21.57 -10.73 45.56
N ALA A 726 -20.70 -10.83 44.55
CA ALA A 726 -20.30 -12.09 43.87
C ALA A 726 -19.08 -12.81 44.51
N PRO A 727 -18.90 -14.14 44.30
CA PRO A 727 -17.79 -14.93 44.87
C PRO A 727 -16.48 -14.90 44.03
N PRO A 728 -15.31 -15.31 44.60
CA PRO A 728 -14.00 -14.95 44.07
C PRO A 728 -13.13 -16.08 43.45
N LEU A 729 -12.08 -15.67 42.74
CA LEU A 729 -10.98 -16.52 42.24
C LEU A 729 -10.05 -17.05 43.36
N PRO A 730 -9.49 -18.27 43.25
CA PRO A 730 -8.49 -18.79 44.18
C PRO A 730 -7.03 -18.44 43.79
N LYS A 731 -6.24 -17.96 44.75
CA LYS A 731 -4.76 -17.97 44.73
C LYS A 731 -4.20 -18.28 46.12
N LYS A 732 -3.41 -19.35 46.23
CA LYS A 732 -2.48 -19.76 47.32
C LYS A 732 -1.95 -21.17 46.94
N LYS A 733 -0.74 -21.60 47.28
CA LYS A 733 0.35 -20.98 48.06
C LYS A 733 1.69 -21.60 47.58
N SER A 734 2.83 -20.99 47.92
CA SER A 734 4.15 -21.57 47.68
C SER A 734 4.51 -22.66 48.70
N SER A 735 5.40 -23.56 48.30
CA SER A 735 6.26 -24.37 49.20
C SER A 735 7.72 -24.25 48.71
N HIS A 736 8.66 -24.52 49.61
CA HIS A 736 10.11 -24.31 49.41
C HIS A 736 10.88 -25.60 49.72
N LEU A 737 12.13 -25.69 49.24
CA LEU A 737 13.02 -26.87 49.24
C LEU A 737 12.56 -27.96 48.24
N THR A 738 13.43 -28.77 47.62
CA THR A 738 14.87 -28.98 47.88
C THR A 738 15.70 -29.01 46.58
N ARG A 739 16.98 -28.63 46.65
CA ARG A 739 17.94 -28.60 45.54
C ARG A 739 18.71 -29.92 45.44
N THR A 740 18.57 -30.65 44.33
CA THR A 740 19.29 -31.94 44.13
C THR A 740 20.00 -31.98 42.76
N LYS A 741 21.32 -32.27 42.75
CA LYS A 741 22.11 -32.44 41.51
C LYS A 741 22.06 -33.89 41.00
N LYS A 742 21.78 -34.07 39.71
CA LYS A 742 22.25 -35.16 38.82
C LYS A 742 22.48 -34.50 37.45
N LEU A 743 23.64 -34.55 36.78
CA LEU A 743 24.84 -35.37 36.90
C LEU A 743 24.65 -36.82 36.41
N LEU A 744 24.75 -36.99 35.09
CA LEU A 744 24.98 -38.23 34.32
C LEU A 744 25.98 -37.91 33.17
N PRO A 745 26.68 -38.90 32.57
CA PRO A 745 28.13 -38.74 32.36
C PRO A 745 28.63 -38.77 30.90
N LYS A 746 29.90 -38.38 30.72
CA LYS A 746 30.68 -38.59 29.48
C LYS A 746 31.27 -40.02 29.40
N LYS A 747 31.14 -40.62 28.22
CA LYS A 747 32.14 -41.47 27.51
C LYS A 747 32.01 -41.06 26.02
N GLY A 748 33.02 -41.05 25.14
CA GLY A 748 34.34 -41.70 25.15
C GLY A 748 34.44 -42.59 23.90
N ALA A 749 34.52 -42.05 22.67
CA ALA A 749 35.66 -41.40 22.00
C ALA A 749 36.46 -42.39 21.11
N LEU A 750 36.57 -42.12 19.79
CA LEU A 750 37.60 -42.58 18.82
C LEU A 750 37.33 -42.02 17.40
N ALA A 751 38.31 -42.14 16.48
CA ALA A 751 38.35 -41.59 15.10
C ALA A 751 38.27 -40.04 15.01
N LYS A 752 39.32 -39.23 14.74
CA LYS A 752 40.69 -39.40 14.17
C LYS A 752 40.82 -39.22 12.64
N GLU A 753 41.11 -37.96 12.26
CA GLU A 753 41.91 -37.48 11.11
C GLU A 753 41.36 -37.53 9.66
N LYS A 754 41.87 -36.57 8.87
CA LYS A 754 41.63 -36.27 7.43
C LYS A 754 40.27 -35.57 7.15
N LEU A 755 40.17 -34.64 6.18
CA LEU A 755 41.14 -34.22 5.16
C LEU A 755 41.11 -32.69 4.90
N GLU A 756 42.14 -31.96 5.31
CA GLU A 756 42.37 -30.57 4.88
C GLU A 756 43.54 -30.50 3.88
N LYS A 757 43.22 -30.54 2.58
CA LYS A 757 44.08 -30.11 1.45
C LYS A 757 43.40 -30.41 0.11
N ARG A 758 42.93 -29.38 -0.61
CA ARG A 758 42.87 -29.30 -2.10
C ARG A 758 42.28 -27.97 -2.58
N ARG A 759 43.09 -26.91 -2.60
CA ARG A 759 42.82 -25.70 -3.40
C ARG A 759 44.10 -24.92 -3.75
N LYS A 760 44.93 -25.52 -4.60
CA LYS A 760 45.95 -24.88 -5.44
C LYS A 760 46.20 -25.76 -6.66
N GLU A 761 46.60 -25.11 -7.75
CA GLU A 761 46.96 -25.67 -9.06
C GLU A 761 45.82 -26.31 -9.89
N GLY A 762 45.88 -26.04 -11.19
CA GLY A 762 44.77 -26.17 -12.15
C GLY A 762 44.79 -24.94 -13.05
N ARG A 763 45.54 -25.03 -14.16
CA ARG A 763 45.94 -23.93 -15.06
C ARG A 763 44.77 -23.09 -15.57
#